data_AF-A0A2B4S2F4-F1
#
_entry.id   AF-A0A2B4S2F4-F1
#
_cell.length_a   1.000
_cell.length_b   1.000
_cell.length_c   1.000
_cell.angle_alpha   90.00
_cell.angle_beta   90.00
_cell.angle_gamma   90.00
#
_symmetry.space_group_name_H-M   'P 1'
#
loop_
_entity.id
_entity.type
_entity.pdbx_description
1 polymer ?
#
loop_
_entity_poly.entity_id
_entity_poly.type
_entity_poly.pdbx_seq_one_letter_code
_entity_poly.pdbx_strand_id
1 'polypeptide(L)'
;MGPRPLPLLCSLIAVVFLVNRAKGLAVPKASPLHILFVVVDDLGWSDVGFHGSKIETPNIDGLAAEGVELDNYYVLPVCTPTRSAFMTGRYPIHTGMQHFVLGPASPYGLPLNFTTLPQKMKDLGYATHMVGKWHLGYNKWAYTPTYRGFDSFYGYYNGAEDHYTHEIQNILDLRDDEEPVRDLNGTYATFAFTKRATEIIKSHNPSNPLFMYMAFQNCHGPVQAPKEYTDKYSFITDETRRTYAGMVSITDEAIGNITQTMKDAGLWENTLMVLTTDNGGIHSRGGYNYPLRGEKTTLWEGGVRGVSFVHGNMLGRKGVVSKELMHATDWYPTLVNLAGGNADQESTPLDGMDVWNTISRGDPSPRKEILLNIDPSPLDNGDPSISFYEGVALRSGHMKILMGVDNDTWYTPPELGGKSDRKHVISHKKDKVLDLLASTKENVGSRLKVVLYNVTADPTEHEDLSEKLPDVVKELQERVQYYIKGMVPAFNKLPDPRAFIKAELEVVYFSVLCYRWPRNYPPGPWGLPIFGNLPQLGSAPHITLTELSKVYGDAFSLKFGSRKAVVLNSEEVVREALLKNSRHCSNRPPLFAARNVRKTSISFGERCPAQVIRKRCALRAIHQVALDKEGYFNKIVQKVFLEFQESLAKKEVKTFQPSVELKLAVIKIMFHFTFGEDTGNNQYTNEMQKLVEESAEFTESSAACSLVDFLPWIKPFIRKQVAIVEHSIEGLMTFVDKAYTKTMRREKPETTDDNCIALSLAKLWEKAKSKYYEEIKMDLDLEEPTDLSNSSPRGNQSNNGKEEIVKMLAADIFGAGLETVSNTLCWAMAYIINNPQIQQSLHQELDNAVGRHRLPTIQDKGNMPLLQATVLEVLRIASVLPLALPHQTSTETTLGGYTIPKDTLVVINLWAVNHDPRVFKEPRVFNPYRFLNENGEVYDVKTKLQLPFSIGSRRCLGSSLAKAEMFLLLACLLQRFEFSRAKPGFVDLEGHFGLSLRPKDFSVCANPR
;
A
#
# COMPACT_ATOMS: atom_id res chain seq x y z
N MET A 1 21.53 67.20 -10.60
CA MET A 1 21.14 67.37 -12.01
C MET A 1 20.12 66.29 -12.33
N GLY A 2 18.89 66.68 -12.71
CA GLY A 2 17.84 65.77 -13.18
C GLY A 2 18.11 65.31 -14.63
N PRO A 3 17.14 64.65 -15.32
CA PRO A 3 15.66 64.75 -15.16
C PRO A 3 14.99 63.37 -14.89
N ARG A 4 13.91 63.17 -14.10
CA ARG A 4 12.47 63.54 -14.21
C ARG A 4 11.85 63.25 -15.59
N PRO A 5 10.63 62.69 -15.69
CA PRO A 5 9.37 63.14 -15.05
C PRO A 5 8.57 62.00 -14.38
N LEU A 6 7.38 62.12 -13.80
CA LEU A 6 6.66 63.09 -12.95
C LEU A 6 5.38 62.30 -12.48
N PRO A 7 4.79 62.60 -11.32
CA PRO A 7 3.75 61.83 -10.64
C PRO A 7 2.35 62.46 -10.82
N LEU A 8 1.27 61.73 -10.46
CA LEU A 8 -0.10 62.22 -10.17
C LEU A 8 -0.91 60.96 -9.72
N LEU A 9 -1.86 60.93 -8.79
CA LEU A 9 -2.54 61.94 -8.01
C LEU A 9 -3.33 61.21 -6.91
N CYS A 10 -3.08 61.60 -5.67
CA CYS A 10 -4.02 61.77 -4.58
C CYS A 10 -5.51 61.41 -4.77
N SER A 11 -6.02 60.80 -3.70
CA SER A 11 -7.32 61.11 -3.12
C SER A 11 -8.56 60.63 -3.85
N LEU A 12 -8.96 59.40 -3.55
CA LEU A 12 -10.38 59.12 -3.34
C LEU A 12 -10.52 58.00 -2.29
N ILE A 13 -11.25 58.34 -1.23
CA ILE A 13 -11.99 57.38 -0.39
C ILE A 13 -11.19 56.77 0.78
N ALA A 14 -10.76 57.65 1.68
CA ALA A 14 -10.85 57.42 3.13
C ALA A 14 -12.31 57.54 3.64
N VAL A 15 -13.29 57.12 2.84
CA VAL A 15 -14.75 57.25 3.09
C VAL A 15 -15.50 55.91 2.90
N VAL A 16 -14.83 54.79 2.59
CA VAL A 16 -15.47 53.45 2.53
C VAL A 16 -15.10 52.54 3.72
N PHE A 17 -14.18 52.94 4.60
CA PHE A 17 -13.72 52.08 5.69
C PHE A 17 -14.36 52.32 7.07
N LEU A 18 -15.33 53.24 7.22
CA LEU A 18 -15.94 53.52 8.54
C LEU A 18 -17.48 53.72 8.58
N VAL A 19 -18.22 53.46 7.51
CA VAL A 19 -19.69 53.40 7.55
C VAL A 19 -20.20 52.23 6.70
N ASN A 20 -19.95 51.01 7.17
CA ASN A 20 -20.85 49.87 7.00
C ASN A 20 -20.54 48.75 8.01
N ARG A 21 -20.17 49.13 9.25
CA ARG A 21 -20.49 48.34 10.44
C ARG A 21 -21.92 48.67 10.88
N ALA A 22 -22.87 48.56 9.96
CA ALA A 22 -24.21 48.18 10.36
C ALA A 22 -24.11 46.69 10.67
N LYS A 23 -24.38 46.34 11.92
CA LYS A 23 -24.74 44.98 12.30
C LYS A 23 -25.91 44.57 11.40
N GLY A 24 -25.62 43.98 10.25
CA GLY A 24 -26.49 42.95 9.74
C GLY A 24 -26.54 41.94 10.86
N LEU A 25 -27.69 41.83 11.53
CA LEU A 25 -28.03 40.59 12.20
C LEU A 25 -27.57 39.49 11.26
N ALA A 26 -26.66 38.63 11.72
CA ALA A 26 -26.39 37.40 11.01
C ALA A 26 -27.75 36.72 10.89
N VAL A 27 -28.35 36.85 9.70
CA VAL A 27 -29.39 35.92 9.27
C VAL A 27 -28.71 34.58 9.47
N PRO A 28 -29.25 33.68 10.31
CA PRO A 28 -28.63 32.38 10.53
C PRO A 28 -28.32 31.81 9.16
N LYS A 29 -27.03 31.60 8.87
CA LYS A 29 -26.59 31.02 7.60
C LYS A 29 -27.30 29.67 7.55
N ALA A 30 -28.33 29.57 6.71
CA ALA A 30 -29.11 28.35 6.60
C ALA A 30 -28.12 27.20 6.39
N SER A 31 -28.27 26.13 7.18
CA SER A 31 -27.40 24.96 7.06
C SER A 31 -27.38 24.51 5.60
N PRO A 32 -26.19 24.20 5.04
CA PRO A 32 -26.06 23.93 3.62
C PRO A 32 -26.85 22.67 3.21
N LEU A 33 -27.44 22.68 2.02
CA LEU A 33 -28.12 21.52 1.44
C LEU A 33 -27.06 20.50 0.98
N HIS A 34 -27.10 19.29 1.54
CA HIS A 34 -26.32 18.15 1.09
C HIS A 34 -27.13 17.33 0.08
N ILE A 35 -26.44 16.69 -0.87
CA ILE A 35 -27.04 15.86 -1.90
C ILE A 35 -26.34 14.50 -1.89
N LEU A 36 -27.12 13.45 -1.64
CA LEU A 36 -26.72 12.06 -1.77
C LEU A 36 -27.41 11.47 -3.00
N PHE A 37 -26.67 11.28 -4.08
CA PHE A 37 -27.19 10.73 -5.33
C PHE A 37 -26.75 9.27 -5.44
N VAL A 38 -27.68 8.35 -5.18
CA VAL A 38 -27.45 6.90 -5.15
C VAL A 38 -27.89 6.26 -6.46
N VAL A 39 -26.97 5.51 -7.07
CA VAL A 39 -27.24 4.68 -8.25
C VAL A 39 -27.01 3.23 -7.90
N VAL A 40 -28.02 2.40 -8.10
CA VAL A 40 -27.94 0.93 -7.99
C VAL A 40 -27.87 0.34 -9.39
N ASP A 41 -26.87 -0.50 -9.66
CA ASP A 41 -26.59 -1.02 -11.00
C ASP A 41 -27.48 -2.25 -11.28
N ASP A 42 -28.16 -2.28 -12.42
CA ASP A 42 -29.05 -3.38 -12.82
C ASP A 42 -30.18 -3.70 -11.82
N LEU A 43 -30.72 -2.70 -11.12
CA LEU A 43 -31.88 -2.89 -10.23
C LEU A 43 -33.17 -2.89 -11.05
N GLY A 44 -33.81 -4.06 -11.15
CA GLY A 44 -35.02 -4.25 -11.92
C GLY A 44 -36.29 -3.77 -11.21
N TRP A 45 -37.34 -3.57 -12.00
CA TRP A 45 -38.62 -3.07 -11.49
C TRP A 45 -39.23 -3.97 -10.39
N SER A 46 -39.04 -5.29 -10.46
CA SER A 46 -39.55 -6.27 -9.48
C SER A 46 -38.55 -6.61 -8.37
N ASP A 47 -37.53 -5.80 -8.17
CA ASP A 47 -36.41 -6.15 -7.29
C ASP A 47 -36.44 -5.41 -5.95
N VAL A 48 -37.44 -4.54 -5.75
CA VAL A 48 -37.67 -3.78 -4.51
C VAL A 48 -39.04 -4.10 -3.90
N GLY A 49 -39.11 -4.08 -2.57
CA GLY A 49 -40.31 -4.43 -1.81
C GLY A 49 -41.50 -3.50 -2.09
N PHE A 50 -41.27 -2.19 -2.29
CA PHE A 50 -42.34 -1.24 -2.63
C PHE A 50 -42.98 -1.46 -4.01
N HIS A 51 -42.37 -2.29 -4.88
CA HIS A 51 -42.99 -2.79 -6.13
C HIS A 51 -43.51 -4.23 -6.01
N GLY A 52 -43.60 -4.77 -4.79
CA GLY A 52 -44.15 -6.10 -4.51
C GLY A 52 -43.15 -7.26 -4.63
N SER A 53 -41.84 -6.97 -4.63
CA SER A 53 -40.81 -8.02 -4.60
C SER A 53 -40.90 -8.89 -3.34
N LYS A 54 -40.38 -10.11 -3.43
CA LYS A 54 -40.10 -10.96 -2.25
C LYS A 54 -38.69 -10.77 -1.71
N ILE A 55 -37.87 -9.97 -2.38
CA ILE A 55 -36.57 -9.52 -1.87
C ILE A 55 -36.85 -8.48 -0.77
N GLU A 56 -36.22 -8.64 0.39
CA GLU A 56 -36.40 -7.74 1.52
C GLU A 56 -35.51 -6.50 1.35
N THR A 57 -36.14 -5.33 1.18
CA THR A 57 -35.45 -4.03 1.06
C THR A 57 -35.99 -3.00 2.06
N PRO A 58 -35.97 -3.30 3.38
CA PRO A 58 -36.65 -2.47 4.38
C PRO A 58 -36.15 -1.02 4.47
N ASN A 59 -34.86 -0.76 4.24
CA ASN A 59 -34.34 0.61 4.30
C ASN A 59 -34.76 1.42 3.06
N ILE A 60 -34.64 0.83 1.87
CA ILE A 60 -35.07 1.42 0.61
C ILE A 60 -36.59 1.64 0.62
N ASP A 61 -37.36 0.65 1.05
CA ASP A 61 -38.83 0.72 1.14
C ASP A 61 -39.28 1.82 2.12
N GLY A 62 -38.63 1.91 3.29
CA GLY A 62 -38.90 2.95 4.27
C GLY A 62 -38.61 4.35 3.72
N LEU A 63 -37.45 4.54 3.07
CA LEU A 63 -37.08 5.82 2.46
C LEU A 63 -38.01 6.22 1.29
N ALA A 64 -38.45 5.25 0.49
CA ALA A 64 -39.43 5.48 -0.57
C ALA A 64 -40.80 5.89 0.02
N ALA A 65 -41.27 5.17 1.05
CA ALA A 65 -42.53 5.44 1.73
C ALA A 65 -42.54 6.79 2.49
N GLU A 66 -41.39 7.24 2.98
CA GLU A 66 -41.24 8.56 3.63
C GLU A 66 -40.95 9.69 2.63
N GLY A 67 -40.70 9.35 1.36
CA GLY A 67 -40.29 10.27 0.29
C GLY A 67 -41.36 10.46 -0.78
N VAL A 68 -40.91 10.60 -2.03
CA VAL A 68 -41.73 10.63 -3.24
C VAL A 68 -41.22 9.53 -4.18
N GLU A 69 -42.02 8.49 -4.37
CA GLU A 69 -41.76 7.43 -5.36
C GLU A 69 -41.98 7.99 -6.77
N LEU A 70 -41.08 7.66 -7.71
CA LEU A 70 -41.16 8.12 -9.09
C LEU A 70 -41.61 6.98 -10.02
N ASP A 71 -42.92 6.75 -10.10
CA ASP A 71 -43.51 5.64 -10.86
C ASP A 71 -43.40 5.86 -12.40
N ASN A 72 -43.30 7.11 -12.85
CA ASN A 72 -43.24 7.46 -14.28
C ASN A 72 -41.88 8.05 -14.70
N TYR A 73 -40.80 7.44 -14.20
CA TYR A 73 -39.40 7.86 -14.40
C TYR A 73 -38.63 6.91 -15.32
N TYR A 74 -37.80 7.50 -16.19
CA TYR A 74 -37.08 6.77 -17.24
C TYR A 74 -35.57 6.96 -17.16
N VAL A 75 -34.88 5.87 -17.42
CA VAL A 75 -33.44 5.76 -17.65
C VAL A 75 -33.20 5.22 -19.07
N LEU A 76 -31.93 5.04 -19.43
CA LEU A 76 -31.54 4.47 -20.71
C LEU A 76 -31.35 2.95 -20.51
N PRO A 77 -31.34 2.14 -21.59
CA PRO A 77 -31.43 0.68 -21.45
C PRO A 77 -30.13 0.00 -20.95
N VAL A 78 -29.02 0.74 -20.85
CA VAL A 78 -27.74 0.26 -20.31
C VAL A 78 -26.93 1.38 -19.62
N CYS A 79 -25.88 0.97 -18.89
CA CYS A 79 -25.10 1.77 -17.96
C CYS A 79 -24.49 3.08 -18.51
N THR A 80 -23.56 3.03 -19.47
CA THR A 80 -22.83 4.23 -19.96
C THR A 80 -23.77 5.35 -20.47
N PRO A 81 -24.77 5.07 -21.33
CA PRO A 81 -25.78 6.05 -21.73
C PRO A 81 -26.47 6.73 -20.54
N THR A 82 -26.97 5.98 -19.57
CA THR A 82 -27.66 6.57 -18.41
C THR A 82 -26.71 7.42 -17.56
N ARG A 83 -25.52 6.90 -17.28
CA ARG A 83 -24.51 7.63 -16.50
C ARG A 83 -24.07 8.91 -17.22
N SER A 84 -23.99 8.87 -18.56
CA SER A 84 -23.69 10.06 -19.37
C SER A 84 -24.80 11.11 -19.27
N ALA A 85 -26.06 10.67 -19.23
CA ALA A 85 -27.23 11.52 -19.05
C ALA A 85 -27.26 12.17 -17.66
N PHE A 86 -26.99 11.41 -16.59
CA PHE A 86 -26.85 11.96 -15.23
C PHE A 86 -25.78 13.06 -15.18
N MET A 87 -24.62 12.80 -15.78
CA MET A 87 -23.48 13.71 -15.69
C MET A 87 -23.65 14.95 -16.55
N THR A 88 -24.42 14.93 -17.64
CA THR A 88 -24.47 16.06 -18.59
C THR A 88 -25.84 16.70 -18.78
N GLY A 89 -26.91 16.04 -18.31
CA GLY A 89 -28.27 16.47 -18.61
C GLY A 89 -28.64 16.40 -20.09
N ARG A 90 -27.91 15.60 -20.89
CA ARG A 90 -28.10 15.46 -22.34
C ARG A 90 -28.34 14.02 -22.73
N TYR A 91 -29.09 13.84 -23.82
CA TYR A 91 -29.30 12.54 -24.41
C TYR A 91 -27.99 11.98 -24.98
N PRO A 92 -27.81 10.64 -24.94
CA PRO A 92 -26.65 9.98 -25.54
C PRO A 92 -26.42 10.35 -27.01
N ILE A 93 -27.50 10.60 -27.78
CA ILE A 93 -27.44 11.03 -29.19
C ILE A 93 -26.76 12.38 -29.40
N HIS A 94 -26.63 13.21 -28.36
CA HIS A 94 -25.94 14.49 -28.40
C HIS A 94 -24.49 14.39 -27.88
N THR A 95 -24.18 13.36 -27.10
CA THR A 95 -22.84 13.13 -26.53
C THR A 95 -22.01 12.11 -27.31
N GLY A 96 -22.62 11.41 -28.28
CA GLY A 96 -21.96 10.32 -29.02
C GLY A 96 -21.92 8.99 -28.25
N MET A 97 -22.66 8.90 -27.14
CA MET A 97 -22.72 7.72 -26.25
C MET A 97 -23.95 6.84 -26.51
N GLN A 98 -24.67 7.04 -27.62
CA GLN A 98 -25.90 6.30 -27.92
C GLN A 98 -25.71 4.81 -28.23
N HIS A 99 -24.49 4.38 -28.56
CA HIS A 99 -24.20 2.99 -28.91
C HIS A 99 -23.55 2.24 -27.75
N PHE A 100 -24.25 1.23 -27.25
CA PHE A 100 -23.83 0.29 -26.21
C PHE A 100 -23.10 0.94 -25.01
N VAL A 101 -22.03 0.32 -24.50
CA VAL A 101 -21.25 0.81 -23.35
C VAL A 101 -19.75 0.84 -23.64
N LEU A 102 -19.02 1.61 -22.84
CA LEU A 102 -17.56 1.64 -22.88
C LEU A 102 -16.99 0.34 -22.30
N GLY A 103 -16.10 -0.31 -23.05
CA GLY A 103 -15.36 -1.48 -22.62
C GLY A 103 -13.94 -1.12 -22.14
N PRO A 104 -13.19 -2.09 -21.59
CA PRO A 104 -11.88 -1.81 -21.01
C PRO A 104 -10.87 -1.14 -21.96
N ALA A 105 -10.93 -1.52 -23.24
CA ALA A 105 -10.02 -1.04 -24.27
C ALA A 105 -10.58 0.12 -25.10
N SER A 106 -11.70 0.74 -24.71
CA SER A 106 -12.30 1.84 -25.45
C SER A 106 -11.36 3.06 -25.49
N PRO A 107 -10.93 3.54 -26.69
CA PRO A 107 -10.01 4.67 -26.81
C PRO A 107 -10.68 6.05 -26.62
N TYR A 108 -11.83 6.08 -25.94
CA TYR A 108 -12.66 7.26 -25.76
C TYR A 108 -13.48 7.14 -24.47
N GLY A 109 -14.11 8.24 -24.09
CA GLY A 109 -15.03 8.34 -22.96
C GLY A 109 -16.04 9.45 -23.21
N LEU A 110 -16.79 9.83 -22.17
CA LEU A 110 -17.68 10.99 -22.22
C LEU A 110 -16.88 12.21 -22.72
N PRO A 111 -17.31 12.93 -23.76
CA PRO A 111 -16.47 13.98 -24.34
C PRO A 111 -16.14 15.07 -23.32
N LEU A 112 -14.94 15.63 -23.45
CA LEU A 112 -14.36 16.55 -22.46
C LEU A 112 -14.94 17.97 -22.57
N ASN A 113 -15.66 18.28 -23.65
CA ASN A 113 -16.28 19.58 -23.87
C ASN A 113 -17.65 19.73 -23.18
N PHE A 114 -18.14 18.67 -22.52
CA PHE A 114 -19.36 18.73 -21.70
C PHE A 114 -18.97 18.91 -20.23
N THR A 115 -19.45 19.98 -19.63
CA THR A 115 -19.35 20.22 -18.20
C THR A 115 -20.21 19.22 -17.45
N THR A 116 -19.61 18.48 -16.52
CA THR A 116 -20.31 17.46 -15.75
C THR A 116 -21.02 18.05 -14.53
N LEU A 117 -22.04 17.36 -14.04
CA LEU A 117 -22.76 17.71 -12.82
C LEU A 117 -21.80 17.98 -11.64
N PRO A 118 -20.85 17.08 -11.28
CA PRO A 118 -19.89 17.36 -10.22
C PRO A 118 -19.00 18.60 -10.49
N GLN A 119 -18.64 18.91 -11.74
CA GLN A 119 -17.93 20.17 -12.03
C GLN A 119 -18.78 21.38 -11.64
N LYS A 120 -20.09 21.36 -11.95
CA LYS A 120 -21.01 22.41 -11.51
C LYS A 120 -21.22 22.46 -10.01
N MET A 121 -21.39 21.31 -9.37
CA MET A 121 -21.53 21.26 -7.91
C MET A 121 -20.30 21.87 -7.23
N LYS A 122 -19.10 21.57 -7.74
CA LYS A 122 -17.84 22.14 -7.27
C LYS A 122 -17.75 23.66 -7.49
N ASP A 123 -18.17 24.17 -8.65
CA ASP A 123 -18.27 25.62 -8.91
C ASP A 123 -19.22 26.33 -7.93
N LEU A 124 -20.24 25.63 -7.44
CA LEU A 124 -21.20 26.11 -6.43
C LEU A 124 -20.72 25.91 -4.99
N GLY A 125 -19.48 25.42 -4.79
CA GLY A 125 -18.85 25.27 -3.48
C GLY A 125 -19.19 23.97 -2.74
N TYR A 126 -19.74 22.96 -3.42
CA TYR A 126 -19.92 21.63 -2.86
C TYR A 126 -18.57 20.90 -2.79
N ALA A 127 -18.36 20.18 -1.69
CA ALA A 127 -17.37 19.10 -1.66
C ALA A 127 -17.92 17.91 -2.46
N THR A 128 -17.23 17.51 -3.51
CA THR A 128 -17.73 16.52 -4.47
C THR A 128 -17.01 15.18 -4.32
N HIS A 129 -17.75 14.13 -3.99
CA HIS A 129 -17.19 12.81 -3.79
C HIS A 129 -17.91 11.77 -4.63
N MET A 130 -17.15 10.84 -5.20
CA MET A 130 -17.69 9.68 -5.90
C MET A 130 -17.21 8.39 -5.25
N VAL A 131 -18.14 7.46 -5.01
CA VAL A 131 -17.81 6.12 -4.53
C VAL A 131 -18.49 5.08 -5.42
N GLY A 132 -17.71 4.15 -5.97
CA GLY A 132 -18.17 3.03 -6.82
C GLY A 132 -17.94 3.21 -8.32
N LYS A 133 -18.88 2.77 -9.16
CA LYS A 133 -18.73 2.60 -10.62
C LYS A 133 -18.74 3.90 -11.40
N TRP A 134 -17.68 4.16 -12.18
CA TRP A 134 -17.60 5.30 -13.11
C TRP A 134 -18.25 5.04 -14.48
N HIS A 135 -17.65 4.16 -15.28
CA HIS A 135 -18.15 3.72 -16.58
C HIS A 135 -18.38 4.80 -17.66
N LEU A 136 -17.63 5.91 -17.59
CA LEU A 136 -17.65 7.01 -18.57
C LEU A 136 -16.29 7.25 -19.26
N GLY A 137 -15.42 6.24 -19.22
CA GLY A 137 -14.14 6.19 -19.91
C GLY A 137 -12.97 6.57 -19.03
N TYR A 138 -11.81 5.96 -19.31
CA TYR A 138 -10.61 6.11 -18.47
C TYR A 138 -9.30 5.91 -19.25
N ASN A 139 -9.34 5.95 -20.59
CA ASN A 139 -8.14 5.74 -21.41
C ASN A 139 -7.11 6.89 -21.29
N LYS A 140 -7.50 8.02 -20.68
CA LYS A 140 -6.64 9.14 -20.26
C LYS A 140 -7.16 9.68 -18.94
N TRP A 141 -6.28 10.28 -18.14
CA TRP A 141 -6.65 10.93 -16.87
C TRP A 141 -7.76 11.96 -17.01
N ALA A 142 -7.81 12.73 -18.11
CA ALA A 142 -8.88 13.69 -18.34
C ALA A 142 -10.30 13.09 -18.35
N TYR A 143 -10.45 11.77 -18.58
CA TYR A 143 -11.74 11.08 -18.54
C TYR A 143 -12.09 10.50 -17.16
N THR A 144 -11.17 10.44 -16.20
CA THR A 144 -11.41 9.85 -14.87
C THR A 144 -12.17 10.83 -13.95
N PRO A 145 -12.86 10.33 -12.90
CA PRO A 145 -13.74 11.13 -12.04
C PRO A 145 -13.07 12.36 -11.41
N THR A 146 -11.83 12.23 -10.93
CA THR A 146 -11.09 13.31 -10.27
C THR A 146 -10.74 14.46 -11.22
N TYR A 147 -10.68 14.20 -12.52
CA TYR A 147 -10.50 15.22 -13.57
C TYR A 147 -11.84 15.69 -14.16
N ARG A 148 -12.94 15.10 -13.73
CA ARG A 148 -14.31 15.37 -14.18
C ARG A 148 -15.19 15.90 -13.05
N GLY A 149 -14.59 16.61 -12.09
CA GLY A 149 -15.29 17.45 -11.11
C GLY A 149 -15.40 16.87 -9.70
N PHE A 150 -15.01 15.62 -9.47
CA PHE A 150 -14.97 15.05 -8.12
C PHE A 150 -13.67 15.43 -7.41
N ASP A 151 -13.76 15.90 -6.17
CA ASP A 151 -12.62 16.17 -5.29
C ASP A 151 -11.94 14.87 -4.83
N SER A 152 -12.71 13.80 -4.64
CA SER A 152 -12.18 12.45 -4.40
C SER A 152 -13.00 11.36 -5.09
N PHE A 153 -12.34 10.25 -5.37
CA PHE A 153 -12.91 9.06 -5.97
C PHE A 153 -12.47 7.80 -5.25
N TYR A 154 -13.39 6.86 -5.03
CA TYR A 154 -13.03 5.51 -4.57
C TYR A 154 -13.91 4.47 -5.24
N GLY A 155 -13.37 3.62 -6.09
CA GLY A 155 -14.17 2.70 -6.89
C GLY A 155 -13.44 2.23 -8.12
N TYR A 156 -14.19 1.84 -9.15
CA TYR A 156 -13.64 1.27 -10.39
C TYR A 156 -14.09 2.03 -11.63
N TYR A 157 -13.26 1.97 -12.67
CA TYR A 157 -13.48 2.76 -13.89
C TYR A 157 -14.35 2.06 -14.92
N ASN A 158 -14.27 0.74 -15.03
CA ASN A 158 -15.02 -0.07 -16.00
C ASN A 158 -16.51 -0.18 -15.69
N GLY A 159 -17.21 -0.91 -16.56
CA GLY A 159 -18.61 -1.25 -16.40
C GLY A 159 -18.92 -2.39 -15.44
N ALA A 160 -17.92 -3.22 -15.13
CA ALA A 160 -18.03 -4.36 -14.24
C ALA A 160 -16.64 -4.81 -13.80
N GLU A 161 -16.57 -5.50 -12.68
CA GLU A 161 -15.41 -6.25 -12.18
C GLU A 161 -15.92 -7.40 -11.29
N ASP A 162 -15.05 -8.29 -10.85
CA ASP A 162 -15.37 -9.28 -9.81
C ASP A 162 -15.63 -8.57 -8.46
N HIS A 163 -16.65 -8.99 -7.70
CA HIS A 163 -17.01 -8.32 -6.44
C HIS A 163 -15.99 -8.55 -5.31
N TYR A 164 -15.10 -9.54 -5.41
CA TYR A 164 -14.13 -9.87 -4.36
C TYR A 164 -12.68 -9.61 -4.78
N THR A 165 -12.31 -9.92 -6.02
CA THR A 165 -10.95 -9.68 -6.51
C THR A 165 -10.77 -8.27 -7.05
N HIS A 166 -11.89 -7.61 -7.42
CA HIS A 166 -11.90 -6.29 -8.07
C HIS A 166 -11.14 -6.29 -9.40
N GLU A 167 -11.16 -7.44 -10.09
CA GLU A 167 -10.50 -7.60 -11.37
C GLU A 167 -11.51 -7.70 -12.50
N ILE A 168 -11.16 -7.11 -13.64
CA ILE A 168 -11.79 -7.36 -14.93
C ILE A 168 -10.71 -7.85 -15.90
N GLN A 169 -10.96 -8.97 -16.59
CA GLN A 169 -9.99 -9.60 -17.50
C GLN A 169 -8.63 -9.91 -16.84
N ASN A 170 -8.63 -10.27 -15.55
CA ASN A 170 -7.43 -10.49 -14.70
C ASN A 170 -6.57 -9.23 -14.49
N ILE A 171 -7.17 -8.05 -14.57
CA ILE A 171 -6.53 -6.77 -14.29
C ILE A 171 -7.34 -6.09 -13.19
N LEU A 172 -6.67 -5.72 -12.09
CA LEU A 172 -7.23 -4.95 -10.99
C LEU A 172 -7.74 -3.59 -11.48
N ASP A 173 -9.00 -3.28 -11.21
CA ASP A 173 -9.64 -1.99 -11.53
C ASP A 173 -10.21 -1.28 -10.30
N LEU A 174 -9.65 -1.49 -9.10
CA LEU A 174 -10.04 -0.73 -7.91
C LEU A 174 -9.08 0.43 -7.63
N ARG A 175 -9.62 1.63 -7.35
CA ARG A 175 -8.88 2.87 -7.18
C ARG A 175 -9.28 3.64 -5.93
N ASP A 176 -8.29 4.28 -5.31
CA ASP A 176 -8.46 5.42 -4.41
C ASP A 176 -7.77 6.60 -5.10
N ASP A 177 -8.59 7.51 -5.60
CA ASP A 177 -8.22 8.55 -6.55
C ASP A 177 -7.45 7.98 -7.77
N GLU A 178 -6.17 8.30 -7.91
CA GLU A 178 -5.32 7.83 -9.02
C GLU A 178 -4.68 6.47 -8.73
N GLU A 179 -4.61 6.07 -7.46
CA GLU A 179 -3.81 4.94 -7.00
C GLU A 179 -4.61 3.64 -6.99
N PRO A 180 -4.03 2.50 -7.44
CA PRO A 180 -4.68 1.21 -7.37
C PRO A 180 -4.71 0.65 -5.94
N VAL A 181 -5.87 0.16 -5.51
CA VAL A 181 -6.08 -0.46 -4.19
C VAL A 181 -5.81 -1.96 -4.29
N ARG A 182 -4.69 -2.43 -3.72
CA ARG A 182 -4.15 -3.79 -3.98
C ARG A 182 -4.35 -4.79 -2.84
N ASP A 183 -4.85 -4.34 -1.70
CA ASP A 183 -4.91 -5.08 -0.44
C ASP A 183 -6.32 -5.56 -0.08
N LEU A 184 -7.30 -5.40 -0.98
CA LEU A 184 -8.69 -5.78 -0.75
C LEU A 184 -9.14 -7.09 -1.41
N ASN A 185 -8.25 -7.85 -2.04
CA ASN A 185 -8.60 -9.15 -2.62
C ASN A 185 -9.24 -10.08 -1.55
N GLY A 186 -10.46 -10.54 -1.83
CA GLY A 186 -11.28 -11.34 -0.92
C GLY A 186 -12.30 -10.53 -0.12
N THR A 187 -12.32 -9.20 -0.26
CA THR A 187 -13.29 -8.30 0.37
C THR A 187 -14.42 -8.01 -0.60
N TYR A 188 -15.67 -8.17 -0.18
CA TYR A 188 -16.82 -7.84 -1.03
C TYR A 188 -16.91 -6.32 -1.27
N ALA A 189 -16.93 -5.89 -2.53
CA ALA A 189 -16.75 -4.50 -2.95
C ALA A 189 -17.72 -3.52 -2.28
N THR A 190 -18.99 -3.89 -2.18
CA THR A 190 -20.02 -3.03 -1.55
C THR A 190 -19.73 -2.75 -0.07
N PHE A 191 -19.06 -3.65 0.66
CA PHE A 191 -18.63 -3.36 2.03
C PHE A 191 -17.51 -2.31 2.07
N ALA A 192 -16.55 -2.39 1.13
CA ALA A 192 -15.50 -1.39 1.00
C ALA A 192 -16.06 -0.02 0.59
N PHE A 193 -16.98 0.02 -0.37
CA PHE A 193 -17.65 1.25 -0.81
C PHE A 193 -18.48 1.89 0.32
N THR A 194 -19.24 1.09 1.06
CA THR A 194 -20.02 1.57 2.21
C THR A 194 -19.09 2.16 3.26
N LYS A 195 -18.01 1.46 3.61
CA LYS A 195 -17.02 1.96 4.57
C LYS A 195 -16.48 3.32 4.13
N ARG A 196 -16.02 3.44 2.88
CA ARG A 196 -15.49 4.70 2.35
C ARG A 196 -16.52 5.84 2.37
N ALA A 197 -17.76 5.58 1.98
CA ALA A 197 -18.83 6.57 2.05
C ALA A 197 -19.05 7.07 3.49
N THR A 198 -19.05 6.15 4.48
CA THR A 198 -19.19 6.53 5.89
C THR A 198 -18.00 7.34 6.41
N GLU A 199 -16.78 7.05 5.97
CA GLU A 199 -15.58 7.83 6.32
C GLU A 199 -15.64 9.26 5.76
N ILE A 200 -16.09 9.42 4.52
CA ILE A 200 -16.31 10.74 3.90
C ILE A 200 -17.36 11.51 4.72
N ILE A 201 -18.49 10.90 5.06
CA ILE A 201 -19.55 11.56 5.85
C ILE A 201 -19.04 11.97 7.22
N LYS A 202 -18.31 11.10 7.94
CA LYS A 202 -17.79 11.37 9.29
C LYS A 202 -16.73 12.46 9.32
N SER A 203 -15.94 12.58 8.26
CA SER A 203 -14.88 13.59 8.15
C SER A 203 -15.33 14.89 7.48
N HIS A 204 -16.55 14.93 6.94
CA HIS A 204 -17.10 16.09 6.24
C HIS A 204 -17.28 17.29 7.18
N ASN A 205 -16.89 18.47 6.72
CA ASN A 205 -17.14 19.71 7.46
C ASN A 205 -18.61 20.13 7.24
N PRO A 206 -19.46 20.13 8.29
CA PRO A 206 -20.89 20.45 8.16
C PRO A 206 -21.18 21.86 7.65
N SER A 207 -20.19 22.76 7.67
CA SER A 207 -20.33 24.13 7.14
C SER A 207 -20.29 24.21 5.61
N ASN A 208 -19.85 23.14 4.94
CA ASN A 208 -19.76 23.05 3.49
C ASN A 208 -20.87 22.15 2.95
N PRO A 209 -21.50 22.47 1.81
CA PRO A 209 -22.41 21.54 1.15
C PRO A 209 -21.66 20.30 0.64
N LEU A 210 -22.34 19.16 0.65
CA LEU A 210 -21.78 17.85 0.25
C LEU A 210 -22.53 17.36 -0.98
N PHE A 211 -21.81 16.93 -2.01
CA PHE A 211 -22.38 16.18 -3.14
C PHE A 211 -21.69 14.82 -3.19
N MET A 212 -22.40 13.77 -2.83
CA MET A 212 -21.89 12.40 -2.90
C MET A 212 -22.63 11.62 -3.98
N TYR A 213 -21.90 11.20 -5.01
CA TYR A 213 -22.38 10.27 -6.03
C TYR A 213 -22.00 8.84 -5.62
N MET A 214 -22.96 8.10 -5.08
CA MET A 214 -22.79 6.72 -4.61
C MET A 214 -23.29 5.75 -5.69
N ALA A 215 -22.38 5.23 -6.50
CA ALA A 215 -22.70 4.36 -7.63
C ALA A 215 -22.32 2.91 -7.34
N PHE A 216 -23.23 2.15 -6.72
CA PHE A 216 -22.97 0.77 -6.34
C PHE A 216 -22.59 -0.12 -7.54
N GLN A 217 -21.73 -1.10 -7.30
CA GLN A 217 -21.55 -2.25 -8.20
C GLN A 217 -22.72 -3.21 -8.10
N ASN A 218 -23.28 -3.36 -6.90
CA ASN A 218 -24.48 -4.14 -6.72
C ASN A 218 -25.63 -3.49 -7.52
N CYS A 219 -26.47 -4.25 -8.21
CA CYS A 219 -26.53 -5.72 -8.28
C CYS A 219 -26.02 -6.27 -9.64
N HIS A 220 -25.11 -5.55 -10.29
CA HIS A 220 -24.55 -5.96 -11.58
C HIS A 220 -23.72 -7.24 -11.47
N GLY A 221 -23.74 -8.04 -12.54
CA GLY A 221 -22.94 -9.25 -12.63
C GLY A 221 -21.42 -8.98 -12.57
N PRO A 222 -20.60 -9.96 -12.15
CA PRO A 222 -20.93 -11.34 -11.81
C PRO A 222 -21.84 -11.45 -10.58
N VAL A 223 -22.79 -12.40 -10.61
CA VAL A 223 -23.80 -12.56 -9.55
C VAL A 223 -23.15 -13.28 -8.38
N GLN A 224 -22.72 -12.50 -7.40
CA GLN A 224 -21.91 -12.93 -6.27
C GLN A 224 -22.44 -12.26 -5.01
N ALA A 225 -22.57 -12.98 -3.91
CA ALA A 225 -22.89 -12.42 -2.61
C ALA A 225 -22.33 -13.34 -1.51
N PRO A 226 -21.98 -12.81 -0.32
CA PRO A 226 -21.64 -13.64 0.82
C PRO A 226 -22.80 -14.56 1.21
N LYS A 227 -22.44 -15.76 1.69
CA LYS A 227 -23.39 -16.86 1.89
C LYS A 227 -24.52 -16.48 2.85
N GLU A 228 -24.20 -15.73 3.90
CA GLU A 228 -25.15 -15.27 4.92
C GLU A 228 -26.30 -14.42 4.37
N TYR A 229 -26.09 -13.71 3.25
CA TYR A 229 -27.15 -12.96 2.58
C TYR A 229 -27.96 -13.85 1.64
N THR A 230 -27.32 -14.82 0.98
CA THR A 230 -28.02 -15.77 0.09
C THR A 230 -28.91 -16.74 0.87
N ASP A 231 -28.51 -17.12 2.09
CA ASP A 231 -29.23 -18.08 2.93
C ASP A 231 -30.60 -17.53 3.41
N LYS A 232 -30.77 -16.19 3.50
CA LYS A 232 -32.04 -15.51 3.81
C LYS A 232 -33.14 -15.85 2.80
N TYR A 233 -32.77 -16.10 1.55
CA TYR A 233 -33.67 -16.33 0.42
C TYR A 233 -33.74 -17.80 -0.01
N SER A 234 -33.56 -18.72 0.93
CA SER A 234 -33.59 -20.17 0.65
C SER A 234 -34.90 -20.67 0.02
N PHE A 235 -35.99 -19.91 0.14
CA PHE A 235 -37.27 -20.18 -0.52
C PHE A 235 -37.24 -19.92 -2.04
N ILE A 236 -36.27 -19.15 -2.54
CA ILE A 236 -36.04 -18.95 -3.97
C ILE A 236 -35.20 -20.13 -4.48
N THR A 237 -35.80 -20.95 -5.35
CA THR A 237 -35.19 -22.17 -5.87
C THR A 237 -34.15 -21.91 -6.96
N ASP A 238 -34.32 -20.85 -7.75
CA ASP A 238 -33.31 -20.43 -8.73
C ASP A 238 -32.12 -19.79 -8.01
N GLU A 239 -30.96 -20.42 -8.13
CA GLU A 239 -29.74 -20.01 -7.43
C GLU A 239 -29.25 -18.62 -7.85
N THR A 240 -29.38 -18.24 -9.12
CA THR A 240 -28.95 -16.93 -9.61
C THR A 240 -29.82 -15.83 -9.00
N ARG A 241 -31.15 -15.99 -9.06
CA ARG A 241 -32.12 -15.08 -8.41
C ARG A 241 -31.91 -15.02 -6.90
N ARG A 242 -31.65 -16.15 -6.24
CA ARG A 242 -31.36 -16.19 -4.79
C ARG A 242 -30.09 -15.42 -4.43
N THR A 243 -29.02 -15.58 -5.21
CA THR A 243 -27.77 -14.83 -4.98
C THR A 243 -27.97 -13.34 -5.27
N TYR A 244 -28.69 -12.99 -6.34
CA TYR A 244 -29.07 -11.62 -6.66
C TYR A 244 -29.90 -10.97 -5.54
N ALA A 245 -30.87 -11.69 -4.96
CA ALA A 245 -31.63 -11.22 -3.79
C ALA A 245 -30.71 -10.90 -2.58
N GLY A 246 -29.68 -11.72 -2.37
CA GLY A 246 -28.60 -11.43 -1.43
C GLY A 246 -27.86 -10.13 -1.75
N MET A 247 -27.51 -9.89 -3.03
CA MET A 247 -26.88 -8.65 -3.48
C MET A 247 -27.75 -7.42 -3.21
N VAL A 248 -29.05 -7.49 -3.52
CA VAL A 248 -30.00 -6.40 -3.28
C VAL A 248 -30.11 -6.10 -1.77
N SER A 249 -30.13 -7.14 -0.94
CA SER A 249 -30.18 -6.97 0.53
C SER A 249 -28.93 -6.30 1.09
N ILE A 250 -27.76 -6.60 0.53
CA ILE A 250 -26.50 -5.93 0.89
C ILE A 250 -26.57 -4.45 0.52
N THR A 251 -27.14 -4.12 -0.63
CA THR A 251 -27.35 -2.72 -1.05
C THR A 251 -28.30 -2.00 -0.12
N ASP A 252 -29.41 -2.65 0.26
CA ASP A 252 -30.37 -2.10 1.23
C ASP A 252 -29.70 -1.80 2.58
N GLU A 253 -28.94 -2.76 3.11
CA GLU A 253 -28.19 -2.60 4.36
C GLU A 253 -27.14 -1.48 4.25
N ALA A 254 -26.43 -1.40 3.13
CA ALA A 254 -25.46 -0.33 2.86
C ALA A 254 -26.11 1.05 2.86
N ILE A 255 -27.29 1.18 2.23
CA ILE A 255 -28.07 2.42 2.24
C ILE A 255 -28.53 2.77 3.66
N GLY A 256 -29.00 1.78 4.43
CA GLY A 256 -29.31 1.96 5.85
C GLY A 256 -28.12 2.49 6.65
N ASN A 257 -26.93 1.91 6.47
CA ASN A 257 -25.70 2.33 7.14
C ASN A 257 -25.25 3.75 6.75
N ILE A 258 -25.32 4.08 5.46
CA ILE A 258 -24.96 5.42 4.95
C ILE A 258 -25.91 6.47 5.50
N THR A 259 -27.22 6.25 5.40
CA THR A 259 -28.24 7.19 5.88
C THR A 259 -28.18 7.35 7.40
N GLN A 260 -27.95 6.26 8.16
CA GLN A 260 -27.73 6.33 9.60
C GLN A 260 -26.47 7.13 9.94
N THR A 261 -25.37 6.94 9.19
CA THR A 261 -24.15 7.72 9.41
C THR A 261 -24.39 9.22 9.15
N MET A 262 -25.19 9.58 8.14
CA MET A 262 -25.56 10.98 7.92
C MET A 262 -26.44 11.55 9.04
N LYS A 263 -27.32 10.74 9.63
CA LYS A 263 -28.11 11.12 10.82
C LYS A 263 -27.21 11.37 12.02
N ASP A 264 -26.28 10.44 12.29
CA ASP A 264 -25.33 10.53 13.40
C ASP A 264 -24.38 11.73 13.26
N ALA A 265 -23.99 12.06 12.02
CA ALA A 265 -23.18 13.24 11.71
C ALA A 265 -23.99 14.56 11.71
N GLY A 266 -25.31 14.51 11.94
CA GLY A 266 -26.18 15.70 11.93
C GLY A 266 -26.39 16.34 10.55
N LEU A 267 -26.10 15.61 9.47
CA LEU A 267 -26.23 16.11 8.09
C LEU A 267 -27.61 15.78 7.48
N TRP A 268 -28.27 14.73 7.97
CA TRP A 268 -29.48 14.16 7.36
C TRP A 268 -30.64 15.14 7.21
N GLU A 269 -30.87 16.00 8.20
CA GLU A 269 -31.98 16.96 8.20
C GLU A 269 -31.96 17.91 6.99
N ASN A 270 -30.76 18.24 6.49
CA ASN A 270 -30.55 19.07 5.30
C ASN A 270 -29.98 18.26 4.14
N THR A 271 -30.29 16.96 4.04
CA THR A 271 -29.88 16.11 2.93
C THR A 271 -31.06 15.83 2.00
N LEU A 272 -30.86 16.06 0.70
CA LEU A 272 -31.66 15.49 -0.37
C LEU A 272 -31.03 14.18 -0.82
N MET A 273 -31.76 13.07 -0.67
CA MET A 273 -31.36 11.78 -1.21
C MET A 273 -32.17 11.49 -2.48
N VAL A 274 -31.48 11.11 -3.54
CA VAL A 274 -32.07 10.54 -4.75
C VAL A 274 -31.57 9.10 -4.85
N LEU A 275 -32.48 8.15 -5.00
CA LEU A 275 -32.13 6.79 -5.41
C LEU A 275 -32.66 6.54 -6.81
N THR A 276 -31.83 5.97 -7.67
CA THR A 276 -32.21 5.56 -9.03
C THR A 276 -31.49 4.27 -9.41
N THR A 277 -32.12 3.45 -10.25
CA THR A 277 -31.38 2.47 -11.05
C THR A 277 -30.68 3.17 -12.23
N ASP A 278 -29.70 2.53 -12.88
CA ASP A 278 -29.16 3.00 -14.17
C ASP A 278 -29.80 2.35 -15.40
N ASN A 279 -30.48 1.22 -15.24
CA ASN A 279 -31.27 0.53 -16.27
C ASN A 279 -32.17 -0.54 -15.63
N GLY A 280 -33.00 -1.21 -16.42
CA GLY A 280 -33.73 -2.40 -15.97
C GLY A 280 -32.83 -3.52 -15.45
N GLY A 281 -33.41 -4.48 -14.74
CA GLY A 281 -32.75 -5.72 -14.32
C GLY A 281 -32.59 -6.68 -15.50
N ILE A 282 -31.79 -7.73 -15.32
CA ILE A 282 -31.55 -8.78 -16.33
C ILE A 282 -31.86 -10.17 -15.74
N HIS A 283 -32.86 -10.85 -16.30
CA HIS A 283 -33.42 -12.08 -15.71
C HIS A 283 -32.38 -13.20 -15.65
N SER A 284 -31.54 -13.29 -16.68
CA SER A 284 -30.46 -14.28 -16.75
C SER A 284 -29.37 -14.08 -15.69
N ARG A 285 -29.31 -12.90 -15.05
CA ARG A 285 -28.45 -12.59 -13.90
C ARG A 285 -29.25 -12.33 -12.62
N GLY A 286 -30.52 -12.73 -12.59
CA GLY A 286 -31.35 -12.72 -11.39
C GLY A 286 -32.11 -11.42 -11.11
N GLY A 287 -31.97 -10.36 -11.92
CA GLY A 287 -32.79 -9.14 -11.79
C GLY A 287 -34.05 -9.21 -12.66
N TYR A 288 -35.20 -8.74 -12.19
CA TYR A 288 -36.48 -8.92 -12.88
C TYR A 288 -37.28 -7.62 -12.98
N ASN A 289 -38.06 -7.48 -14.06
CA ASN A 289 -38.82 -6.25 -14.36
C ASN A 289 -40.33 -6.45 -14.43
N TYR A 290 -40.83 -7.65 -14.15
CA TYR A 290 -42.25 -7.97 -14.10
C TYR A 290 -43.09 -6.98 -13.26
N PRO A 291 -44.27 -6.56 -13.74
CA PRO A 291 -44.97 -7.01 -14.94
C PRO A 291 -44.57 -6.25 -16.22
N LEU A 292 -43.49 -5.46 -16.21
CA LEU A 292 -43.04 -4.75 -17.41
C LEU A 292 -42.41 -5.71 -18.42
N ARG A 293 -42.48 -5.33 -19.70
CA ARG A 293 -41.96 -6.11 -20.82
C ARG A 293 -40.46 -5.90 -20.99
N GLY A 294 -39.73 -6.96 -21.31
CA GLY A 294 -38.30 -6.90 -21.59
C GLY A 294 -37.42 -6.65 -20.37
N GLU A 295 -36.17 -6.30 -20.64
CA GLU A 295 -35.11 -6.19 -19.64
C GLU A 295 -34.00 -5.21 -20.04
N LYS A 296 -32.93 -5.10 -19.24
CA LYS A 296 -31.68 -4.42 -19.62
C LYS A 296 -31.29 -4.81 -21.05
N THR A 297 -30.71 -3.87 -21.80
CA THR A 297 -30.40 -4.05 -23.24
C THR A 297 -31.65 -4.14 -24.13
N THR A 298 -32.80 -3.63 -23.69
CA THR A 298 -33.98 -3.48 -24.54
C THR A 298 -34.64 -2.13 -24.36
N LEU A 299 -35.34 -1.64 -25.38
CA LEU A 299 -36.07 -0.37 -25.33
C LEU A 299 -37.52 -0.54 -24.83
N TRP A 300 -37.89 -1.74 -24.41
CA TRP A 300 -39.16 -2.06 -23.73
C TRP A 300 -39.20 -1.42 -22.34
N GLU A 301 -40.40 -1.24 -21.76
CA GLU A 301 -40.56 -0.58 -20.45
C GLU A 301 -39.70 -1.22 -19.36
N GLY A 302 -39.53 -2.54 -19.35
CA GLY A 302 -38.68 -3.24 -18.39
C GLY A 302 -37.18 -2.96 -18.52
N GLY A 303 -36.72 -2.39 -19.65
CA GLY A 303 -35.34 -1.95 -19.82
C GLY A 303 -35.11 -0.48 -19.46
N VAL A 304 -36.13 0.37 -19.59
CA VAL A 304 -35.98 1.83 -19.50
C VAL A 304 -36.81 2.53 -18.42
N ARG A 305 -37.88 1.93 -17.92
CA ARG A 305 -38.68 2.49 -16.81
C ARG A 305 -38.00 2.08 -15.50
N GLY A 306 -37.41 3.06 -14.83
CA GLY A 306 -36.44 2.82 -13.76
C GLY A 306 -37.05 2.90 -12.37
N VAL A 307 -36.54 2.08 -11.45
CA VAL A 307 -36.80 2.23 -10.01
C VAL A 307 -36.17 3.53 -9.51
N SER A 308 -36.97 4.42 -8.91
CA SER A 308 -36.45 5.66 -8.32
C SER A 308 -37.38 6.26 -7.27
N PHE A 309 -36.79 6.94 -6.28
CA PHE A 309 -37.50 7.80 -5.34
C PHE A 309 -36.62 8.98 -4.90
N VAL A 310 -37.25 9.99 -4.31
CA VAL A 310 -36.58 11.13 -3.68
C VAL A 310 -36.99 11.23 -2.22
N HIS A 311 -36.02 11.44 -1.33
CA HIS A 311 -36.24 11.57 0.11
C HIS A 311 -35.54 12.82 0.66
N GLY A 312 -36.19 13.54 1.58
CA GLY A 312 -35.59 14.68 2.29
C GLY A 312 -36.63 15.59 2.95
N ASN A 313 -36.23 16.30 4.00
CA ASN A 313 -37.13 17.21 4.74
C ASN A 313 -37.54 18.48 3.98
N MET A 314 -36.80 18.83 2.92
CA MET A 314 -37.12 19.95 2.03
C MET A 314 -38.27 19.65 1.06
N LEU A 315 -38.71 18.39 0.94
CA LEU A 315 -39.84 18.02 0.09
C LEU A 315 -41.13 18.59 0.68
N GLY A 316 -41.86 19.36 -0.14
CA GLY A 316 -43.16 19.92 0.22
C GLY A 316 -44.30 18.90 0.34
N ARG A 317 -44.10 17.69 -0.18
CA ARG A 317 -45.00 16.54 -0.05
C ARG A 317 -44.18 15.26 0.13
N LYS A 318 -44.70 14.32 0.92
CA LYS A 318 -44.05 13.06 1.30
C LYS A 318 -45.09 11.94 1.39
N GLY A 319 -44.67 10.69 1.26
CA GLY A 319 -45.55 9.52 1.28
C GLY A 319 -46.50 9.48 0.09
N VAL A 320 -46.03 9.90 -1.08
CA VAL A 320 -46.82 9.94 -2.31
C VAL A 320 -46.08 9.31 -3.48
N VAL A 321 -46.85 8.76 -4.42
CA VAL A 321 -46.35 8.25 -5.70
C VAL A 321 -46.57 9.31 -6.78
N SER A 322 -45.50 9.72 -7.45
CA SER A 322 -45.54 10.66 -8.57
C SER A 322 -45.67 9.91 -9.89
N LYS A 323 -46.73 10.20 -10.64
CA LYS A 323 -46.97 9.68 -12.00
C LYS A 323 -46.57 10.67 -13.11
N GLU A 324 -45.91 11.75 -12.72
CA GLU A 324 -45.44 12.79 -13.63
C GLU A 324 -44.20 12.33 -14.41
N LEU A 325 -44.12 12.71 -15.69
CA LEU A 325 -43.10 12.21 -16.61
C LEU A 325 -41.71 12.78 -16.28
N MET A 326 -40.73 11.92 -16.03
CA MET A 326 -39.35 12.31 -15.70
C MET A 326 -38.31 11.42 -16.39
N HIS A 327 -37.10 11.92 -16.54
CA HIS A 327 -36.00 11.22 -17.22
C HIS A 327 -34.66 11.44 -16.52
N ALA A 328 -33.70 10.52 -16.70
CA ALA A 328 -32.34 10.59 -16.18
C ALA A 328 -31.61 11.91 -16.48
N THR A 329 -31.89 12.56 -17.63
CA THR A 329 -31.31 13.86 -17.98
C THR A 329 -31.80 15.01 -17.10
N ASP A 330 -32.95 14.86 -16.43
CA ASP A 330 -33.55 15.93 -15.61
C ASP A 330 -32.76 16.18 -14.31
N TRP A 331 -32.00 15.20 -13.84
CA TRP A 331 -31.24 15.33 -12.60
C TRP A 331 -30.19 16.44 -12.65
N TYR A 332 -29.52 16.62 -13.79
CA TYR A 332 -28.52 17.67 -13.94
C TYR A 332 -29.09 19.08 -13.68
N PRO A 333 -30.09 19.58 -14.45
CA PRO A 333 -30.62 20.93 -14.22
C PRO A 333 -31.36 21.03 -12.88
N THR A 334 -32.05 19.97 -12.44
CA THR A 334 -32.77 19.96 -11.16
C THR A 334 -31.82 20.17 -9.98
N LEU A 335 -30.72 19.41 -9.92
CA LEU A 335 -29.77 19.49 -8.80
C LEU A 335 -28.92 20.77 -8.86
N VAL A 336 -28.54 21.23 -10.05
CA VAL A 336 -27.83 22.51 -10.22
C VAL A 336 -28.69 23.68 -9.75
N ASN A 337 -29.98 23.71 -10.12
CA ASN A 337 -30.90 24.76 -9.69
C ASN A 337 -31.14 24.72 -8.17
N LEU A 338 -31.29 23.53 -7.58
CA LEU A 338 -31.43 23.35 -6.13
C LEU A 338 -30.21 23.84 -5.35
N ALA A 339 -29.02 23.66 -5.92
CA ALA A 339 -27.76 24.16 -5.38
C ALA A 339 -27.58 25.69 -5.56
N GLY A 340 -28.56 26.38 -6.15
CA GLY A 340 -28.51 27.83 -6.39
C GLY A 340 -27.70 28.23 -7.63
N GLY A 341 -27.37 27.26 -8.50
CA GLY A 341 -26.72 27.50 -9.77
C GLY A 341 -27.69 27.75 -10.92
N ASN A 342 -27.12 27.99 -12.11
CA ASN A 342 -27.86 28.03 -13.36
C ASN A 342 -27.32 26.95 -14.29
N ALA A 343 -28.22 26.37 -15.09
CA ALA A 343 -27.88 25.45 -16.16
C ALA A 343 -26.89 26.07 -17.17
N ASP A 344 -26.06 25.22 -17.78
CA ASP A 344 -25.03 25.62 -18.72
C ASP A 344 -25.55 26.23 -20.02
N GLN A 345 -24.84 27.25 -20.50
CA GLN A 345 -24.97 27.80 -21.85
C GLN A 345 -23.86 27.26 -22.75
N GLU A 346 -23.83 25.94 -22.95
CA GLU A 346 -22.94 25.32 -23.94
C GLU A 346 -23.55 25.33 -25.35
N SER A 347 -22.73 25.04 -26.37
CA SER A 347 -23.15 25.03 -27.77
C SER A 347 -24.25 24.00 -28.08
N THR A 348 -24.27 22.89 -27.32
CA THR A 348 -25.34 21.91 -27.37
C THR A 348 -26.27 22.19 -26.19
N PRO A 349 -27.58 22.42 -26.41
CA PRO A 349 -28.51 22.66 -25.31
C PRO A 349 -28.66 21.46 -24.36
N LEU A 350 -29.17 21.69 -23.16
CA LEU A 350 -29.61 20.59 -22.27
C LEU A 350 -30.90 19.95 -22.82
N ASP A 351 -30.99 18.63 -22.65
CA ASP A 351 -32.23 17.87 -22.91
C ASP A 351 -33.04 17.64 -21.62
N GLY A 352 -32.38 17.78 -20.47
CA GLY A 352 -32.99 17.76 -19.15
C GLY A 352 -33.80 19.01 -18.85
N MET A 353 -34.79 18.85 -17.98
CA MET A 353 -35.62 19.92 -17.44
C MET A 353 -35.53 19.92 -15.91
N ASP A 354 -35.66 21.09 -15.29
CA ASP A 354 -35.80 21.17 -13.84
C ASP A 354 -37.18 20.65 -13.42
N VAL A 355 -37.21 19.53 -12.71
CA VAL A 355 -38.43 18.85 -12.25
C VAL A 355 -38.63 18.96 -10.74
N TRP A 356 -37.91 19.85 -10.04
CA TRP A 356 -38.01 19.94 -8.58
C TRP A 356 -39.42 20.24 -8.09
N ASN A 357 -40.12 21.19 -8.72
CA ASN A 357 -41.50 21.53 -8.33
C ASN A 357 -42.46 20.36 -8.57
N THR A 358 -42.26 19.60 -9.65
CA THR A 358 -43.01 18.38 -9.93
C THR A 358 -42.82 17.33 -8.82
N ILE A 359 -41.58 17.12 -8.37
CA ILE A 359 -41.27 16.18 -7.29
C ILE A 359 -41.83 16.71 -5.95
N SER A 360 -41.40 17.91 -5.55
CA SER A 360 -41.62 18.48 -4.22
C SER A 360 -43.03 19.00 -3.98
N ARG A 361 -43.75 19.46 -5.01
CA ARG A 361 -45.08 20.08 -4.86
C ARG A 361 -46.17 19.32 -5.60
N GLY A 362 -45.80 18.49 -6.56
CA GLY A 362 -46.76 17.78 -7.41
C GLY A 362 -47.29 18.61 -8.57
N ASP A 363 -46.56 19.66 -8.96
CA ASP A 363 -46.88 20.44 -10.15
C ASP A 363 -46.75 19.56 -11.41
N PRO A 364 -47.53 19.81 -12.48
CA PRO A 364 -47.40 19.06 -13.73
C PRO A 364 -45.96 19.09 -14.26
N SER A 365 -45.47 17.96 -14.77
CA SER A 365 -44.12 17.89 -15.32
C SER A 365 -43.96 18.86 -16.49
N PRO A 366 -42.85 19.63 -16.53
CA PRO A 366 -42.50 20.40 -17.72
C PRO A 366 -42.19 19.48 -18.91
N ARG A 367 -41.79 18.24 -18.65
CA ARG A 367 -41.45 17.25 -19.66
C ARG A 367 -42.72 16.64 -20.26
N LYS A 368 -42.83 16.73 -21.59
CA LYS A 368 -43.92 16.14 -22.39
C LYS A 368 -43.46 15.03 -23.32
N GLU A 369 -42.16 14.90 -23.54
CA GLU A 369 -41.57 13.94 -24.47
C GLU A 369 -40.23 13.41 -23.91
N ILE A 370 -39.90 12.16 -24.23
CA ILE A 370 -38.65 11.49 -23.91
C ILE A 370 -38.17 10.76 -25.15
N LEU A 371 -36.96 11.07 -25.59
CA LEU A 371 -36.22 10.17 -26.45
C LEU A 371 -35.49 9.14 -25.59
N LEU A 372 -35.82 7.86 -25.75
CA LEU A 372 -35.16 6.79 -25.00
C LEU A 372 -33.83 6.45 -25.65
N ASN A 373 -33.80 6.18 -26.95
CA ASN A 373 -32.55 6.15 -27.70
C ASN A 373 -32.81 6.12 -29.21
N ILE A 374 -31.77 6.44 -29.98
CA ILE A 374 -31.66 6.17 -31.42
C ILE A 374 -30.31 5.50 -31.64
N ASP A 375 -30.31 4.21 -31.96
CA ASP A 375 -29.10 3.46 -32.32
C ASP A 375 -29.26 2.81 -33.69
N PRO A 376 -28.74 3.44 -34.76
CA PRO A 376 -28.73 2.88 -36.11
C PRO A 376 -27.51 1.95 -36.28
N SER A 377 -27.68 0.65 -36.51
CA SER A 377 -26.57 -0.28 -36.80
C SER A 377 -26.62 -0.80 -38.26
N PRO A 378 -25.49 -1.21 -38.90
CA PRO A 378 -24.13 -1.42 -38.39
C PRO A 378 -23.00 -0.67 -39.14
N LEU A 379 -21.81 -0.55 -38.55
CA LEU A 379 -20.56 -0.41 -39.34
C LEU A 379 -19.79 -1.73 -39.34
N ASP A 380 -19.77 -2.34 -40.53
CA ASP A 380 -18.90 -3.32 -41.22
C ASP A 380 -17.52 -3.78 -40.66
N ASN A 381 -17.11 -3.47 -39.43
CA ASN A 381 -15.74 -3.76 -38.94
C ASN A 381 -15.64 -4.93 -37.94
N GLY A 382 -16.39 -6.01 -38.16
CA GLY A 382 -15.82 -7.36 -37.98
C GLY A 382 -15.99 -8.09 -36.64
N ASP A 383 -17.04 -7.85 -35.86
CA ASP A 383 -17.45 -8.84 -34.85
C ASP A 383 -18.97 -9.10 -34.85
N PRO A 384 -19.44 -10.18 -35.51
CA PRO A 384 -20.84 -10.61 -35.51
C PRO A 384 -21.32 -11.17 -34.15
N SER A 385 -20.45 -11.22 -33.13
CA SER A 385 -20.74 -11.94 -31.87
C SER A 385 -21.42 -11.11 -30.79
N ILE A 386 -21.82 -9.86 -31.04
CA ILE A 386 -22.49 -9.04 -30.02
C ILE A 386 -23.67 -8.26 -30.63
N SER A 387 -24.89 -8.73 -30.36
CA SER A 387 -26.13 -8.03 -30.72
C SER A 387 -26.47 -7.05 -29.61
N PHE A 388 -26.40 -5.75 -29.89
CA PHE A 388 -26.74 -4.71 -28.92
C PHE A 388 -28.19 -4.24 -29.12
N TYR A 389 -28.72 -3.48 -28.14
CA TYR A 389 -30.05 -2.88 -28.23
C TYR A 389 -30.05 -1.84 -29.37
N GLU A 390 -30.62 -2.24 -30.49
CA GLU A 390 -30.63 -1.41 -31.68
C GLU A 390 -32.06 -0.97 -32.00
N GLY A 391 -32.18 0.16 -32.69
CA GLY A 391 -33.47 0.73 -33.08
C GLY A 391 -33.76 2.06 -32.39
N VAL A 392 -35.04 2.43 -32.41
CA VAL A 392 -35.52 3.72 -31.93
C VAL A 392 -36.66 3.51 -30.96
N ALA A 393 -36.63 4.23 -29.84
CA ALA A 393 -37.79 4.40 -29.00
C ALA A 393 -37.95 5.85 -28.54
N LEU A 394 -39.18 6.34 -28.66
CA LEU A 394 -39.57 7.68 -28.27
C LEU A 394 -40.94 7.63 -27.60
N ARG A 395 -41.09 8.35 -26.51
CA ARG A 395 -42.36 8.56 -25.82
C ARG A 395 -42.77 10.02 -25.91
N SER A 396 -43.98 10.30 -26.38
CA SER A 396 -44.59 11.63 -26.32
C SER A 396 -45.95 11.52 -25.61
N GLY A 397 -46.07 12.21 -24.47
CA GLY A 397 -47.22 12.12 -23.58
C GLY A 397 -47.51 10.67 -23.16
N HIS A 398 -48.65 10.15 -23.59
CA HIS A 398 -49.11 8.80 -23.28
C HIS A 398 -48.59 7.74 -24.24
N MET A 399 -48.11 8.14 -25.42
CA MET A 399 -47.81 7.24 -26.52
C MET A 399 -46.31 6.99 -26.62
N LYS A 400 -45.92 5.73 -26.80
CA LYS A 400 -44.54 5.27 -27.02
C LYS A 400 -44.46 4.52 -28.34
N ILE A 401 -43.57 4.96 -29.22
CA ILE A 401 -43.25 4.29 -30.48
C ILE A 401 -41.95 3.52 -30.33
N LEU A 402 -41.89 2.30 -30.89
CA LEU A 402 -40.65 1.55 -31.09
C LEU A 402 -40.49 1.20 -32.58
N MET A 403 -39.28 1.33 -33.11
CA MET A 403 -38.97 1.04 -34.52
C MET A 403 -37.64 0.31 -34.65
N GLY A 404 -37.63 -0.82 -35.38
CA GLY A 404 -36.42 -1.63 -35.57
C GLY A 404 -35.94 -2.36 -34.31
N VAL A 405 -36.79 -2.46 -33.28
CA VAL A 405 -36.49 -3.09 -31.99
C VAL A 405 -36.84 -4.57 -32.03
N ASP A 406 -36.01 -5.40 -31.41
CA ASP A 406 -36.27 -6.83 -31.28
C ASP A 406 -37.48 -7.10 -30.38
N ASN A 407 -38.31 -8.06 -30.81
CA ASN A 407 -39.46 -8.49 -30.02
C ASN A 407 -38.99 -9.27 -28.78
N ASP A 408 -39.56 -8.95 -27.62
CA ASP A 408 -39.23 -9.58 -26.34
C ASP A 408 -40.51 -9.97 -25.55
N THR A 409 -40.35 -10.58 -24.37
CA THR A 409 -41.41 -11.13 -23.54
C THR A 409 -41.43 -10.54 -22.12
N TRP A 410 -42.31 -11.07 -21.28
CA TRP A 410 -42.45 -10.74 -19.87
C TRP A 410 -41.83 -11.85 -19.03
N TYR A 411 -40.78 -11.50 -18.28
CA TYR A 411 -40.05 -12.45 -17.44
C TYR A 411 -40.65 -12.48 -16.04
N THR A 412 -41.43 -13.50 -15.70
CA THR A 412 -41.98 -13.66 -14.34
C THR A 412 -40.88 -14.17 -13.38
N PRO A 413 -40.71 -13.58 -12.19
CA PRO A 413 -39.77 -14.06 -11.18
C PRO A 413 -40.06 -15.51 -10.74
N PRO A 414 -39.03 -16.35 -10.48
CA PRO A 414 -39.19 -17.74 -10.06
C PRO A 414 -40.04 -17.92 -8.80
N GLU A 415 -39.91 -17.01 -7.83
CA GLU A 415 -40.67 -16.99 -6.59
C GLU A 415 -42.17 -16.70 -6.78
N LEU A 416 -42.56 -16.21 -7.96
CA LEU A 416 -43.96 -16.00 -8.37
C LEU A 416 -44.47 -17.11 -9.30
N GLY A 417 -43.73 -18.22 -9.44
CA GLY A 417 -44.09 -19.34 -10.32
C GLY A 417 -43.57 -19.20 -11.75
N GLY A 418 -42.72 -18.21 -12.03
CA GLY A 418 -42.00 -18.11 -13.30
C GLY A 418 -41.09 -19.31 -13.54
N LYS A 419 -41.00 -19.78 -14.78
CA LYS A 419 -40.02 -20.81 -15.15
C LYS A 419 -38.66 -20.15 -15.32
N SER A 420 -37.63 -20.68 -14.68
CA SER A 420 -36.24 -20.30 -14.93
C SER A 420 -35.85 -20.79 -16.32
N ASP A 421 -36.18 -20.00 -17.34
CA ASP A 421 -35.72 -20.24 -18.70
C ASP A 421 -34.41 -19.47 -18.89
N ARG A 422 -33.30 -20.09 -18.49
CA ARG A 422 -31.94 -19.53 -18.72
C ARG A 422 -31.59 -19.43 -20.22
N LYS A 423 -32.55 -19.73 -21.10
CA LYS A 423 -32.42 -19.80 -22.56
C LYS A 423 -32.78 -18.51 -23.30
N HIS A 424 -32.76 -17.35 -22.65
CA HIS A 424 -32.33 -16.15 -23.39
C HIS A 424 -30.80 -16.06 -23.42
N VAL A 425 -30.25 -17.04 -24.12
CA VAL A 425 -29.00 -16.89 -24.83
C VAL A 425 -29.43 -16.27 -26.16
N ILE A 426 -29.18 -14.97 -26.40
CA ILE A 426 -28.75 -14.64 -27.77
C ILE A 426 -27.52 -15.52 -27.95
N SER A 427 -27.71 -16.63 -28.66
CA SER A 427 -26.79 -17.75 -28.74
C SER A 427 -25.42 -17.30 -29.23
N HIS A 428 -24.55 -16.88 -28.30
CA HIS A 428 -23.12 -16.71 -28.56
C HIS A 428 -22.44 -18.08 -28.48
N LYS A 429 -22.98 -19.06 -29.22
CA LYS A 429 -22.23 -20.26 -29.54
C LYS A 429 -21.35 -19.95 -30.74
N LYS A 430 -20.05 -19.99 -30.48
CA LYS A 430 -18.94 -19.93 -31.43
C LYS A 430 -18.88 -21.10 -32.43
N ASP A 431 -19.95 -21.86 -32.61
CA ASP A 431 -19.94 -23.10 -33.39
C ASP A 431 -20.87 -23.02 -34.61
N LYS A 432 -20.23 -22.86 -35.78
CA LYS A 432 -20.70 -23.23 -37.13
C LYS A 432 -21.99 -22.57 -37.64
N VAL A 433 -21.81 -21.45 -38.34
CA VAL A 433 -22.80 -20.78 -39.22
C VAL A 433 -23.17 -21.60 -40.48
N LEU A 434 -22.80 -22.87 -40.61
CA LEU A 434 -23.16 -23.70 -41.76
C LEU A 434 -24.30 -24.71 -41.54
N ASP A 435 -24.73 -24.97 -40.30
CA ASP A 435 -25.73 -26.04 -40.05
C ASP A 435 -27.16 -25.53 -39.75
N LEU A 436 -27.41 -24.21 -39.75
CA LEU A 436 -28.73 -23.62 -39.45
C LEU A 436 -29.64 -23.42 -40.66
N LEU A 437 -29.27 -23.94 -41.84
CA LEU A 437 -30.16 -24.03 -43.00
C LEU A 437 -31.11 -25.24 -42.98
N ALA A 438 -31.16 -26.02 -41.89
CA ALA A 438 -31.81 -27.34 -41.91
C ALA A 438 -32.88 -27.62 -40.82
N SER A 439 -33.34 -26.67 -40.01
CA SER A 439 -34.40 -26.97 -39.03
C SER A 439 -35.54 -25.95 -39.00
N THR A 440 -36.63 -26.33 -39.65
CA THR A 440 -37.98 -25.79 -39.48
C THR A 440 -38.51 -26.12 -38.07
N LYS A 441 -38.71 -25.13 -37.20
CA LYS A 441 -39.87 -24.96 -36.29
C LYS A 441 -39.72 -23.76 -35.33
N GLU A 442 -40.66 -22.83 -35.50
CA GLU A 442 -41.33 -21.94 -34.52
C GLU A 442 -40.54 -20.86 -33.73
N ASN A 443 -40.69 -19.62 -34.23
CA ASN A 443 -40.85 -18.33 -33.53
C ASN A 443 -39.76 -17.83 -32.55
N VAL A 444 -38.56 -17.56 -33.09
CA VAL A 444 -37.62 -16.58 -32.52
C VAL A 444 -37.11 -15.67 -33.66
N GLY A 445 -37.21 -14.35 -33.48
CA GLY A 445 -36.36 -13.37 -34.17
C GLY A 445 -36.92 -12.69 -35.45
N SER A 446 -37.97 -11.88 -35.33
CA SER A 446 -38.27 -10.84 -36.35
C SER A 446 -38.22 -9.45 -35.72
N ARG A 447 -37.35 -8.56 -36.21
CA ARG A 447 -37.34 -7.15 -35.80
C ARG A 447 -38.68 -6.49 -36.09
N LEU A 448 -39.21 -5.78 -35.10
CA LEU A 448 -40.45 -5.03 -35.25
C LEU A 448 -40.21 -3.83 -36.16
N LYS A 449 -41.00 -3.70 -37.23
CA LYS A 449 -40.86 -2.56 -38.15
C LYS A 449 -41.23 -1.26 -37.44
N VAL A 450 -42.45 -1.19 -36.90
CA VAL A 450 -42.99 -0.08 -36.11
C VAL A 450 -44.09 -0.64 -35.20
N VAL A 451 -44.06 -0.30 -33.92
CA VAL A 451 -45.13 -0.60 -32.95
C VAL A 451 -45.43 0.64 -32.10
N LEU A 452 -46.65 0.75 -31.59
CA LEU A 452 -47.13 1.90 -30.82
C LEU A 452 -47.91 1.45 -29.59
N TYR A 453 -47.55 1.95 -28.41
CA TYR A 453 -48.22 1.61 -27.14
C TYR A 453 -48.70 2.86 -26.42
N ASN A 454 -49.86 2.79 -25.77
CA ASN A 454 -50.29 3.79 -24.79
C ASN A 454 -49.78 3.39 -23.40
N VAL A 455 -48.55 3.75 -23.05
CA VAL A 455 -47.88 3.30 -21.82
C VAL A 455 -48.48 3.84 -20.52
N THR A 456 -49.40 4.81 -20.60
CA THR A 456 -50.16 5.27 -19.43
C THR A 456 -51.33 4.34 -19.12
N ALA A 457 -52.00 3.81 -20.16
CA ALA A 457 -53.12 2.89 -20.01
C ALA A 457 -52.69 1.41 -20.01
N ASP A 458 -51.61 1.09 -20.74
CA ASP A 458 -50.98 -0.22 -20.87
C ASP A 458 -49.47 -0.10 -20.60
N PRO A 459 -49.07 0.05 -19.32
CA PRO A 459 -47.66 0.18 -18.94
C PRO A 459 -46.84 -1.10 -19.19
N THR A 460 -47.51 -2.19 -19.53
CA THR A 460 -46.90 -3.50 -19.76
C THR A 460 -46.72 -3.81 -21.24
N GLU A 461 -47.16 -2.95 -22.16
CA GLU A 461 -46.96 -3.05 -23.61
C GLU A 461 -47.55 -4.34 -24.25
N HIS A 462 -48.77 -4.69 -23.86
CA HIS A 462 -49.52 -5.84 -24.40
C HIS A 462 -50.28 -5.53 -25.71
N GLU A 463 -50.84 -4.32 -25.86
CA GLU A 463 -51.69 -3.97 -26.99
C GLU A 463 -51.00 -3.00 -27.95
N ASP A 464 -50.54 -3.51 -29.10
CA ASP A 464 -50.02 -2.65 -30.17
C ASP A 464 -51.17 -1.90 -30.87
N LEU A 465 -51.04 -0.57 -30.91
CA LEU A 465 -51.98 0.37 -31.51
C LEU A 465 -51.51 0.91 -32.86
N SER A 466 -50.39 0.43 -33.40
CA SER A 466 -49.76 0.98 -34.61
C SER A 466 -50.69 0.97 -35.83
N GLU A 467 -51.44 -0.13 -36.02
CA GLU A 467 -52.44 -0.27 -37.09
C GLU A 467 -53.73 0.52 -36.80
N LYS A 468 -54.08 0.71 -35.52
CA LYS A 468 -55.30 1.42 -35.09
C LYS A 468 -55.15 2.93 -35.14
N LEU A 469 -53.94 3.44 -34.95
CA LEU A 469 -53.62 4.87 -34.85
C LEU A 469 -52.48 5.28 -35.79
N PRO A 470 -52.61 5.09 -37.12
CA PRO A 470 -51.54 5.36 -38.08
C PRO A 470 -51.13 6.84 -38.13
N ASP A 471 -52.05 7.77 -37.86
CA ASP A 471 -51.75 9.20 -37.81
C ASP A 471 -50.81 9.54 -36.64
N VAL A 472 -51.01 8.90 -35.47
CA VAL A 472 -50.14 9.06 -34.30
C VAL A 472 -48.77 8.43 -34.56
N VAL A 473 -48.73 7.27 -35.23
CA VAL A 473 -47.46 6.66 -35.66
C VAL A 473 -46.67 7.64 -36.52
N LYS A 474 -47.33 8.25 -37.52
CA LYS A 474 -46.69 9.23 -38.41
C LYS A 474 -46.18 10.46 -37.65
N GLU A 475 -46.97 11.01 -36.72
CA GLU A 475 -46.56 12.13 -35.88
C GLU A 475 -45.30 11.80 -35.07
N LEU A 476 -45.27 10.64 -34.39
CA LEU A 476 -44.11 10.24 -33.61
C LEU A 476 -42.90 9.89 -34.49
N GLN A 477 -43.10 9.39 -35.70
CA GLN A 477 -42.02 9.23 -36.68
C GLN A 477 -41.42 10.58 -37.09
N GLU A 478 -42.24 11.61 -37.30
CA GLU A 478 -41.77 12.98 -37.57
C GLU A 478 -40.99 13.55 -36.37
N ARG A 479 -41.43 13.27 -35.14
CA ARG A 479 -40.68 13.59 -33.91
C ARG A 479 -39.35 12.86 -33.83
N VAL A 480 -39.29 11.59 -34.21
CA VAL A 480 -38.00 10.86 -34.31
C VAL A 480 -37.09 11.52 -35.34
N GLN A 481 -37.61 11.89 -36.51
CA GLN A 481 -36.82 12.59 -37.54
C GLN A 481 -36.27 13.93 -37.03
N TYR A 482 -36.99 14.62 -36.14
CA TYR A 482 -36.47 15.83 -35.48
C TYR A 482 -35.20 15.53 -34.66
N TYR A 483 -35.19 14.46 -33.86
CA TYR A 483 -33.99 14.09 -33.09
C TYR A 483 -32.84 13.58 -33.97
N ILE A 484 -33.15 12.82 -35.03
CA ILE A 484 -32.13 12.35 -35.99
C ILE A 484 -31.35 13.52 -36.60
N LYS A 485 -32.01 14.65 -36.88
CA LYS A 485 -31.36 15.86 -37.42
C LYS A 485 -30.35 16.49 -36.47
N GLY A 486 -30.52 16.33 -35.16
CA GLY A 486 -29.64 16.88 -34.11
C GLY A 486 -28.61 15.89 -33.58
N MET A 487 -28.70 14.61 -33.96
CA MET A 487 -27.83 13.55 -33.47
C MET A 487 -26.40 13.70 -34.00
N VAL A 488 -25.41 13.46 -33.13
CA VAL A 488 -24.00 13.30 -33.52
C VAL A 488 -23.69 11.83 -33.77
N PRO A 489 -22.70 11.49 -34.62
CA PRO A 489 -22.29 10.10 -34.83
C PRO A 489 -21.88 9.43 -33.52
N ALA A 490 -22.25 8.14 -33.37
CA ALA A 490 -21.80 7.35 -32.24
C ALA A 490 -20.28 7.20 -32.31
N PHE A 491 -19.57 7.35 -31.19
CA PHE A 491 -18.12 7.23 -31.22
C PHE A 491 -17.67 5.83 -31.61
N ASN A 492 -18.33 4.79 -31.07
CA ASN A 492 -18.14 3.35 -31.29
C ASN A 492 -16.80 2.97 -31.98
N LYS A 493 -15.68 3.35 -31.36
CA LYS A 493 -14.35 3.11 -31.93
C LYS A 493 -13.91 1.69 -31.61
N LEU A 494 -13.20 1.08 -32.54
CA LEU A 494 -12.53 -0.20 -32.30
C LEU A 494 -11.65 -0.11 -31.05
N PRO A 495 -11.57 -1.20 -30.25
CA PRO A 495 -10.67 -1.28 -29.10
C PRO A 495 -9.23 -0.88 -29.46
N ASP A 496 -8.56 -0.11 -28.61
CA ASP A 496 -7.16 0.25 -28.81
C ASP A 496 -6.27 -0.99 -28.63
N PRO A 497 -5.51 -1.42 -29.66
CA PRO A 497 -4.60 -2.55 -29.51
C PRO A 497 -3.61 -2.37 -28.35
N ARG A 498 -3.24 -1.12 -28.03
CA ARG A 498 -2.33 -0.80 -26.91
C ARG A 498 -2.91 -1.16 -25.55
N ALA A 499 -4.24 -1.19 -25.41
CA ALA A 499 -4.88 -1.62 -24.17
C ALA A 499 -4.70 -3.12 -23.91
N PHE A 500 -4.42 -3.92 -24.95
CA PHE A 500 -4.17 -5.36 -24.85
C PHE A 500 -2.70 -5.74 -24.89
N ILE A 501 -1.80 -4.76 -25.07
CA ILE A 501 -0.36 -5.02 -24.98
C ILE A 501 -0.04 -5.33 -23.52
N LYS A 502 -0.02 -6.62 -23.19
CA LYS A 502 0.50 -7.13 -21.92
C LYS A 502 1.94 -6.65 -21.76
N ALA A 503 2.16 -5.67 -20.89
CA ALA A 503 3.39 -5.36 -20.16
C ALA A 503 4.75 -5.32 -20.92
N GLU A 504 4.83 -5.42 -22.24
CA GLU A 504 6.11 -5.34 -22.97
C GLU A 504 6.52 -3.88 -23.21
N LEU A 505 5.55 -2.97 -23.39
CA LEU A 505 5.81 -1.52 -23.42
C LEU A 505 5.97 -0.91 -22.04
N GLU A 506 5.38 -1.50 -20.98
CA GLU A 506 5.72 -1.16 -19.59
C GLU A 506 7.20 -1.43 -19.34
N VAL A 507 7.77 -2.54 -19.81
CA VAL A 507 9.22 -2.74 -19.69
C VAL A 507 10.00 -1.62 -20.37
N VAL A 508 9.60 -1.12 -21.54
CA VAL A 508 10.31 -0.02 -22.23
C VAL A 508 10.06 1.35 -21.59
N TYR A 509 8.84 1.68 -21.18
CA TYR A 509 8.49 2.93 -20.52
C TYR A 509 8.98 2.98 -19.06
N PHE A 510 8.83 1.89 -18.32
CA PHE A 510 9.45 1.66 -17.01
C PHE A 510 10.98 1.64 -17.13
N SER A 511 11.55 1.11 -18.22
CA SER A 511 12.98 1.30 -18.52
C SER A 511 13.30 2.78 -18.63
N VAL A 512 12.62 3.53 -19.50
CA VAL A 512 12.86 4.97 -19.71
C VAL A 512 12.68 5.80 -18.44
N LEU A 513 11.66 5.55 -17.63
CA LEU A 513 11.46 6.19 -16.31
C LEU A 513 12.51 5.74 -15.29
N CYS A 514 12.90 4.46 -15.30
CA CYS A 514 14.04 3.95 -14.53
C CYS A 514 15.38 4.55 -14.99
N TYR A 515 15.47 5.26 -16.12
CA TYR A 515 16.69 5.93 -16.56
C TYR A 515 16.73 7.44 -16.25
N ARG A 516 15.61 8.07 -15.82
CA ARG A 516 15.62 9.50 -15.46
C ARG A 516 16.14 9.71 -14.04
N TRP A 517 17.31 10.33 -13.94
CA TRP A 517 17.85 10.84 -12.68
C TRP A 517 17.27 12.24 -12.37
N PRO A 518 17.03 12.57 -11.09
CA PRO A 518 16.70 13.94 -10.68
C PRO A 518 17.76 14.95 -11.15
N ARG A 519 17.38 16.22 -11.27
CA ARG A 519 18.36 17.29 -11.53
C ARG A 519 19.38 17.35 -10.38
N ASN A 520 20.66 17.53 -10.71
CA ASN A 520 21.78 17.58 -9.74
C ASN A 520 21.92 16.32 -8.84
N TYR A 521 21.60 15.15 -9.38
CA TYR A 521 21.81 13.86 -8.70
C TYR A 521 23.26 13.37 -8.90
N PRO A 522 23.86 12.60 -7.96
CA PRO A 522 25.23 12.12 -8.11
C PRO A 522 25.43 11.32 -9.40
N PRO A 523 26.61 11.41 -10.05
CA PRO A 523 26.93 10.61 -11.23
C PRO A 523 27.02 9.12 -10.86
N GLY A 524 26.90 8.21 -11.81
CA GLY A 524 26.97 6.78 -11.55
C GLY A 524 26.97 5.93 -12.81
N PRO A 525 27.37 4.65 -12.72
CA PRO A 525 27.41 3.75 -13.86
C PRO A 525 26.00 3.42 -14.37
N TRP A 526 25.90 3.19 -15.67
CA TRP A 526 24.67 2.72 -16.28
C TRP A 526 24.22 1.38 -15.68
N GLY A 527 22.95 1.25 -15.30
CA GLY A 527 22.36 0.03 -14.76
C GLY A 527 21.45 -0.67 -15.79
N LEU A 528 21.30 -1.98 -15.69
CA LEU A 528 20.41 -2.75 -16.57
C LEU A 528 18.93 -2.42 -16.32
N PRO A 529 18.05 -2.57 -17.32
CA PRO A 529 16.60 -2.51 -17.12
C PRO A 529 16.16 -3.49 -16.03
N ILE A 530 15.20 -3.08 -15.19
CA ILE A 530 14.58 -3.89 -14.12
C ILE A 530 15.53 -4.22 -12.95
N PHE A 531 16.76 -4.66 -13.21
CA PHE A 531 17.73 -5.09 -12.19
C PHE A 531 18.60 -3.95 -11.64
N GLY A 532 18.72 -2.84 -12.38
CA GLY A 532 19.65 -1.76 -12.06
C GLY A 532 21.10 -2.23 -12.12
N ASN A 533 21.89 -1.88 -11.11
CA ASN A 533 23.31 -2.23 -11.00
C ASN A 533 23.57 -3.50 -10.17
N LEU A 534 22.54 -4.23 -9.73
CA LEU A 534 22.72 -5.46 -8.92
C LEU A 534 23.68 -6.48 -9.57
N PRO A 535 23.58 -6.79 -10.88
CA PRO A 535 24.49 -7.75 -11.50
C PRO A 535 25.95 -7.27 -11.58
N GLN A 536 26.18 -5.96 -11.46
CA GLN A 536 27.53 -5.37 -11.54
C GLN A 536 28.30 -5.50 -10.22
N LEU A 537 27.62 -5.74 -9.09
CA LEU A 537 28.27 -5.75 -7.77
C LEU A 537 29.19 -6.96 -7.55
N GLY A 538 28.90 -8.09 -8.21
CA GLY A 538 29.67 -9.33 -8.08
C GLY A 538 29.61 -9.94 -6.67
N SER A 539 30.56 -10.83 -6.37
CA SER A 539 30.66 -11.54 -5.07
C SER A 539 31.27 -10.70 -3.94
N ALA A 540 31.93 -9.57 -4.27
CA ALA A 540 32.52 -8.66 -3.29
C ALA A 540 32.05 -7.20 -3.50
N PRO A 541 30.76 -6.88 -3.25
CA PRO A 541 30.18 -5.57 -3.55
C PRO A 541 30.97 -4.39 -2.99
N HIS A 542 31.45 -4.48 -1.75
CA HIS A 542 32.24 -3.43 -1.11
C HIS A 542 33.53 -3.08 -1.85
N ILE A 543 34.21 -4.06 -2.48
CA ILE A 543 35.39 -3.82 -3.32
C ILE A 543 34.96 -3.15 -4.63
N THR A 544 33.96 -3.71 -5.31
CA THR A 544 33.41 -3.16 -6.56
C THR A 544 32.98 -1.71 -6.39
N LEU A 545 32.28 -1.39 -5.30
CA LEU A 545 31.84 -0.03 -4.97
C LEU A 545 33.03 0.90 -4.69
N THR A 546 34.10 0.38 -4.08
CA THR A 546 35.34 1.14 -3.88
C THR A 546 36.00 1.47 -5.23
N GLU A 547 36.06 0.52 -6.15
CA GLU A 547 36.61 0.76 -7.49
C GLU A 547 35.77 1.76 -8.30
N LEU A 548 34.44 1.67 -8.23
CA LEU A 548 33.53 2.64 -8.86
C LEU A 548 33.71 4.06 -8.29
N SER A 549 34.03 4.20 -6.99
CA SER A 549 34.27 5.51 -6.39
C SER A 549 35.49 6.24 -7.01
N LYS A 550 36.47 5.50 -7.55
CA LYS A 550 37.61 6.10 -8.25
C LYS A 550 37.21 6.76 -9.58
N VAL A 551 36.07 6.35 -10.16
CA VAL A 551 35.55 6.85 -11.43
C VAL A 551 34.50 7.94 -11.21
N TYR A 552 33.56 7.70 -10.30
CA TYR A 552 32.38 8.56 -10.10
C TYR A 552 32.48 9.49 -8.88
N GLY A 553 33.56 9.39 -8.10
CA GLY A 553 33.81 10.20 -6.91
C GLY A 553 33.34 9.55 -5.60
N ASP A 554 33.57 10.25 -4.49
CA ASP A 554 33.30 9.75 -3.13
C ASP A 554 31.81 9.52 -2.84
N ALA A 555 30.92 10.19 -3.57
CA ALA A 555 29.47 10.00 -3.55
C ALA A 555 28.95 9.80 -4.99
N PHE A 556 28.37 8.63 -5.27
CA PHE A 556 27.88 8.27 -6.60
C PHE A 556 26.56 7.51 -6.55
N SER A 557 25.83 7.45 -7.67
CA SER A 557 24.51 6.83 -7.77
C SER A 557 24.54 5.40 -8.30
N LEU A 558 23.60 4.58 -7.79
CA LEU A 558 23.27 3.26 -8.31
C LEU A 558 21.76 3.04 -8.29
N LYS A 559 21.31 1.98 -8.95
CA LYS A 559 19.97 1.42 -8.76
C LYS A 559 20.04 -0.02 -8.26
N PHE A 560 19.24 -0.33 -7.25
CA PHE A 560 18.99 -1.71 -6.83
C PHE A 560 17.55 -2.08 -7.18
N GLY A 561 17.38 -2.85 -8.25
CA GLY A 561 16.08 -2.99 -8.89
C GLY A 561 15.59 -1.62 -9.38
N SER A 562 14.38 -1.23 -8.95
CA SER A 562 13.81 0.10 -9.22
C SER A 562 14.24 1.18 -8.21
N ARG A 563 14.90 0.81 -7.10
CA ARG A 563 15.23 1.76 -6.01
C ARG A 563 16.51 2.52 -6.29
N LYS A 564 16.43 3.86 -6.22
CA LYS A 564 17.61 4.75 -6.30
C LYS A 564 18.46 4.60 -5.04
N ALA A 565 19.77 4.53 -5.23
CA ALA A 565 20.76 4.48 -4.17
C ALA A 565 21.84 5.54 -4.41
N VAL A 566 22.42 6.02 -3.31
CA VAL A 566 23.66 6.79 -3.27
C VAL A 566 24.67 6.02 -2.42
N VAL A 567 25.87 5.84 -2.96
CA VAL A 567 26.97 5.14 -2.31
C VAL A 567 27.98 6.14 -1.80
N LEU A 568 28.35 6.03 -0.53
CA LEU A 568 29.29 6.92 0.17
C LEU A 568 30.57 6.16 0.50
N ASN A 569 31.73 6.66 0.04
CA ASN A 569 33.02 5.94 0.09
C ASN A 569 34.14 6.68 0.84
N SER A 570 33.95 7.95 1.22
CA SER A 570 34.93 8.69 2.03
C SER A 570 34.39 9.10 3.39
N GLU A 571 35.32 9.33 4.31
CA GLU A 571 35.00 9.69 5.69
C GLU A 571 34.18 10.99 5.77
N GLU A 572 34.51 11.97 4.92
CA GLU A 572 33.87 13.29 4.88
C GLU A 572 32.37 13.20 4.53
N VAL A 573 32.04 12.53 3.43
CA VAL A 573 30.64 12.39 2.98
C VAL A 573 29.82 11.49 3.91
N VAL A 574 30.46 10.51 4.57
CA VAL A 574 29.80 9.68 5.59
C VAL A 574 29.50 10.49 6.84
N ARG A 575 30.40 11.37 7.28
CA ARG A 575 30.14 12.31 8.38
C ARG A 575 29.06 13.32 8.02
N GLU A 576 29.07 13.84 6.81
CA GLU A 576 28.00 14.72 6.33
C GLU A 576 26.64 14.01 6.45
N ALA A 577 26.51 12.80 5.92
CA ALA A 577 25.27 12.03 5.96
C ALA A 577 24.83 11.68 7.40
N LEU A 578 25.73 11.14 8.21
CA LEU A 578 25.36 10.52 9.48
C LEU A 578 25.47 11.45 10.70
N LEU A 579 26.20 12.56 10.61
CA LEU A 579 26.27 13.59 11.65
C LEU A 579 25.46 14.83 11.27
N LYS A 580 25.85 15.54 10.19
CA LYS A 580 25.19 16.80 9.80
C LYS A 580 23.74 16.55 9.40
N ASN A 581 23.51 15.56 8.54
CA ASN A 581 22.19 15.20 8.02
C ASN A 581 21.57 13.99 8.73
N SER A 582 22.00 13.70 9.97
CA SER A 582 21.58 12.50 10.70
C SER A 582 20.06 12.35 10.79
N ARG A 583 19.32 13.44 10.95
CA ARG A 583 17.84 13.42 11.01
C ARG A 583 17.21 12.92 9.71
N HIS A 584 17.84 13.22 8.57
CA HIS A 584 17.34 12.91 7.24
C HIS A 584 17.85 11.54 6.75
N CYS A 585 19.12 11.21 6.99
CA CYS A 585 19.75 10.00 6.43
C CYS A 585 19.79 8.80 7.38
N SER A 586 19.19 8.86 8.58
CA SER A 586 19.24 7.77 9.56
C SER A 586 18.01 6.87 9.58
N ASN A 587 17.12 6.98 8.58
CA ASN A 587 16.00 6.06 8.47
C ASN A 587 16.44 4.68 7.93
N ARG A 588 15.63 3.65 8.14
CA ARG A 588 15.87 2.29 7.63
C ARG A 588 14.87 1.93 6.53
N PRO A 589 15.32 1.38 5.40
CA PRO A 589 14.41 0.92 4.36
C PRO A 589 13.59 -0.29 4.82
N PRO A 590 12.37 -0.49 4.28
CA PRO A 590 11.57 -1.67 4.55
C PRO A 590 12.16 -2.88 3.81
N LEU A 591 13.14 -3.55 4.43
CA LEU A 591 13.75 -4.76 3.89
C LEU A 591 12.84 -5.97 4.12
N PHE A 592 12.73 -6.85 3.12
CA PHE A 592 11.89 -8.04 3.18
C PHE A 592 12.36 -8.97 4.30
N ALA A 593 13.68 -9.20 4.39
CA ALA A 593 14.30 -10.06 5.41
C ALA A 593 14.02 -9.59 6.86
N ALA A 594 13.73 -8.31 7.07
CA ALA A 594 13.53 -7.73 8.40
C ALA A 594 12.08 -7.29 8.69
N ARG A 595 11.12 -7.66 7.82
CA ARG A 595 9.72 -7.17 7.91
C ARG A 595 9.06 -7.45 9.27
N ASN A 596 9.29 -8.64 9.82
CA ASN A 596 8.65 -9.10 11.07
C ASN A 596 9.23 -8.40 12.31
N VAL A 597 10.49 -7.96 12.26
CA VAL A 597 11.19 -7.34 13.40
C VAL A 597 11.27 -5.80 13.29
N ARG A 598 10.84 -5.22 12.16
CA ARG A 598 10.96 -3.77 11.86
C ARG A 598 10.31 -2.87 12.90
N LYS A 599 9.17 -3.26 13.48
CA LYS A 599 8.47 -2.42 14.47
C LYS A 599 9.24 -2.34 15.80
N THR A 600 9.95 -3.40 16.18
CA THR A 600 10.52 -3.59 17.53
C THR A 600 12.06 -3.53 17.60
N SER A 601 12.78 -3.84 16.52
CA SER A 601 14.26 -3.81 16.47
C SER A 601 14.86 -2.38 16.50
N ILE A 602 16.01 -2.23 17.16
CA ILE A 602 16.85 -1.02 17.14
C ILE A 602 17.60 -0.92 15.81
N SER A 603 18.06 -2.05 15.28
CA SER A 603 18.97 -2.11 14.13
C SER A 603 18.24 -1.93 12.80
N PHE A 604 17.10 -2.63 12.65
CA PHE A 604 16.30 -2.65 11.42
C PHE A 604 15.07 -1.74 11.47
N GLY A 605 14.69 -1.25 12.65
CA GLY A 605 13.49 -0.43 12.82
C GLY A 605 13.63 1.01 12.36
N GLU A 606 12.48 1.62 12.06
CA GLU A 606 12.35 3.00 11.60
C GLU A 606 12.90 3.99 12.63
N ARG A 607 13.38 5.15 12.17
CA ARG A 607 13.83 6.21 13.08
C ARG A 607 12.60 6.91 13.66
N CYS A 608 12.26 6.60 14.90
CA CYS A 608 11.19 7.27 15.64
C CYS A 608 11.60 7.51 17.11
N PRO A 609 10.87 8.34 17.88
CA PRO A 609 11.15 8.56 19.30
C PRO A 609 11.25 7.25 20.10
N ALA A 610 10.35 6.30 19.87
CA ALA A 610 10.39 4.99 20.51
C ALA A 610 11.69 4.20 20.21
N GLN A 611 12.23 4.29 18.99
CA GLN A 611 13.49 3.65 18.63
C GLN A 611 14.68 4.28 19.38
N VAL A 612 14.67 5.61 19.54
CA VAL A 612 15.71 6.34 20.29
C VAL A 612 15.71 5.94 21.77
N ILE A 613 14.53 5.78 22.37
CA ILE A 613 14.39 5.36 23.78
C ILE A 613 14.87 3.92 23.95
N ARG A 614 14.43 2.99 23.09
CA ARG A 614 14.91 1.61 23.07
C ARG A 614 16.44 1.54 23.00
N LYS A 615 17.05 2.30 22.07
CA LYS A 615 18.51 2.39 21.95
C LYS A 615 19.17 2.91 23.23
N ARG A 616 18.59 3.93 23.87
CA ARG A 616 19.12 4.50 25.13
C ARG A 616 19.06 3.49 26.29
N CYS A 617 17.94 2.77 26.44
CA CYS A 617 17.81 1.73 27.45
C CYS A 617 18.84 0.61 27.23
N ALA A 618 18.96 0.12 25.99
CA ALA A 618 19.92 -0.91 25.63
C ALA A 618 21.38 -0.49 25.88
N LEU A 619 21.73 0.76 25.54
CA LEU A 619 23.08 1.28 25.79
C LEU A 619 23.36 1.33 27.30
N ARG A 620 22.41 1.83 28.08
CA ARG A 620 22.55 1.92 29.53
C ARG A 620 22.65 0.55 30.20
N ALA A 621 21.88 -0.44 29.74
CA ALA A 621 21.94 -1.80 30.23
C ALA A 621 23.31 -2.46 29.97
N ILE A 622 23.86 -2.30 28.76
CA ILE A 622 25.20 -2.78 28.42
C ILE A 622 26.25 -2.15 29.35
N HIS A 623 26.16 -0.83 29.58
CA HIS A 623 27.07 -0.15 30.48
C HIS A 623 26.98 -0.69 31.93
N GLN A 624 25.78 -0.70 32.50
CA GLN A 624 25.56 -1.10 33.91
C GLN A 624 26.02 -2.52 34.22
N VAL A 625 25.90 -3.44 33.26
CA VAL A 625 26.18 -4.86 33.47
C VAL A 625 27.61 -5.22 33.06
N ALA A 626 28.05 -4.78 31.87
CA ALA A 626 29.27 -5.28 31.27
C ALA A 626 30.45 -4.30 31.35
N LEU A 627 30.23 -3.00 31.48
CA LEU A 627 31.32 -2.00 31.43
C LEU A 627 31.58 -1.34 32.79
N ASP A 628 30.54 -1.02 33.56
CA ASP A 628 30.66 -0.35 34.85
C ASP A 628 31.12 -1.31 35.97
N LYS A 629 30.95 -2.63 35.74
CA LYS A 629 31.34 -3.71 36.66
C LYS A 629 32.57 -4.45 36.14
N GLU A 630 33.73 -3.79 36.12
CA GLU A 630 34.96 -4.35 35.55
C GLU A 630 35.37 -5.72 36.13
N GLY A 631 35.17 -5.94 37.44
CA GLY A 631 35.44 -7.25 38.06
C GLY A 631 34.56 -8.37 37.52
N TYR A 632 33.30 -8.09 37.23
CA TYR A 632 32.37 -9.06 36.62
C TYR A 632 32.72 -9.31 35.15
N PHE A 633 33.07 -8.26 34.42
CA PHE A 633 33.56 -8.36 33.05
C PHE A 633 34.79 -9.29 32.96
N ASN A 634 35.80 -9.04 33.80
CA ASN A 634 36.98 -9.88 33.90
C ASN A 634 36.63 -11.33 34.23
N LYS A 635 35.77 -11.55 35.23
CA LYS A 635 35.32 -12.89 35.65
C LYS A 635 34.73 -13.66 34.48
N ILE A 636 33.82 -13.08 33.70
CA ILE A 636 33.14 -13.76 32.59
C ILE A 636 34.14 -14.12 31.49
N VAL A 637 34.94 -13.16 31.01
CA VAL A 637 35.86 -13.39 29.89
C VAL A 637 36.93 -14.41 30.28
N GLN A 638 37.50 -14.31 31.49
CA GLN A 638 38.50 -15.25 31.98
C GLN A 638 37.91 -16.65 32.20
N LYS A 639 36.69 -16.76 32.74
CA LYS A 639 36.01 -18.04 32.91
C LYS A 639 35.89 -18.77 31.58
N VAL A 640 35.36 -18.10 30.56
CA VAL A 640 35.17 -18.70 29.24
C VAL A 640 36.52 -19.02 28.58
N PHE A 641 37.53 -18.16 28.75
CA PHE A 641 38.89 -18.46 28.30
C PHE A 641 39.46 -19.72 28.95
N LEU A 642 39.27 -19.92 30.26
CA LEU A 642 39.72 -21.11 30.97
C LEU A 642 39.02 -22.38 30.48
N GLU A 643 37.71 -22.32 30.21
CA GLU A 643 36.97 -23.42 29.57
C GLU A 643 37.53 -23.76 28.18
N PHE A 644 37.87 -22.74 27.39
CA PHE A 644 38.51 -22.92 26.07
C PHE A 644 39.90 -23.58 26.21
N GLN A 645 40.71 -23.10 27.16
CA GLN A 645 42.03 -23.68 27.44
C GLN A 645 41.93 -25.14 27.88
N GLU A 646 40.96 -25.48 28.75
CA GLU A 646 40.72 -26.86 29.18
C GLU A 646 40.27 -27.75 28.01
N SER A 647 39.40 -27.23 27.14
CA SER A 647 38.96 -27.94 25.93
C SER A 647 40.14 -28.24 24.99
N LEU A 648 41.06 -27.28 24.79
CA LEU A 648 42.28 -27.51 24.00
C LEU A 648 43.23 -28.50 24.65
N ALA A 649 43.36 -28.48 25.99
CA ALA A 649 44.25 -29.39 26.71
C ALA A 649 43.85 -30.86 26.57
N LYS A 650 42.55 -31.13 26.31
CA LYS A 650 42.01 -32.48 26.07
C LYS A 650 42.30 -33.02 24.67
N LYS A 651 42.75 -32.19 23.72
CA LYS A 651 43.06 -32.60 22.35
C LYS A 651 44.51 -33.11 22.25
N GLU A 652 44.72 -34.24 21.58
CA GLU A 652 46.04 -34.84 21.35
C GLU A 652 46.95 -33.91 20.53
N VAL A 653 46.38 -33.28 19.50
CA VAL A 653 46.99 -32.17 18.77
C VAL A 653 46.25 -30.89 19.17
N LYS A 654 46.97 -29.90 19.70
CA LYS A 654 46.42 -28.61 20.14
C LYS A 654 46.06 -27.70 18.97
N THR A 655 45.31 -28.24 18.01
CA THR A 655 44.74 -27.51 16.88
C THR A 655 43.28 -27.18 17.13
N PHE A 656 42.85 -26.03 16.60
CA PHE A 656 41.45 -25.64 16.60
C PHE A 656 41.12 -24.79 15.37
N GLN A 657 39.83 -24.65 15.09
CA GLN A 657 39.29 -23.89 13.97
C GLN A 657 38.67 -22.59 14.52
N PRO A 658 39.30 -21.41 14.31
CA PRO A 658 38.80 -20.17 14.90
C PRO A 658 37.31 -19.89 14.64
N SER A 659 36.79 -20.23 13.46
CA SER A 659 35.37 -20.06 13.09
C SER A 659 34.39 -20.93 13.89
N VAL A 660 34.87 -21.90 14.68
CA VAL A 660 34.05 -22.73 15.58
C VAL A 660 34.37 -22.37 17.03
N GLU A 661 35.60 -22.60 17.49
CA GLU A 661 35.88 -22.50 18.92
C GLU A 661 35.93 -21.06 19.45
N LEU A 662 36.36 -20.07 18.66
CA LEU A 662 36.27 -18.66 19.10
C LEU A 662 34.84 -18.14 19.04
N LYS A 663 34.03 -18.57 18.06
CA LYS A 663 32.59 -18.27 18.03
C LYS A 663 31.88 -18.82 19.26
N LEU A 664 32.20 -20.06 19.65
CA LEU A 664 31.68 -20.69 20.88
C LEU A 664 32.13 -19.97 22.15
N ALA A 665 33.34 -19.42 22.20
CA ALA A 665 33.76 -18.60 23.32
C ALA A 665 32.95 -17.29 23.40
N VAL A 666 32.80 -16.59 22.28
CA VAL A 666 32.06 -15.32 22.22
C VAL A 666 30.58 -15.52 22.54
N ILE A 667 29.92 -16.56 22.01
CA ILE A 667 28.49 -16.80 22.29
C ILE A 667 28.25 -17.04 23.79
N LYS A 668 29.17 -17.73 24.48
CA LYS A 668 29.11 -17.96 25.93
C LYS A 668 29.30 -16.66 26.72
N ILE A 669 30.26 -15.82 26.31
CA ILE A 669 30.48 -14.50 26.93
C ILE A 669 29.21 -13.65 26.78
N MET A 670 28.68 -13.56 25.56
CA MET A 670 27.46 -12.82 25.27
C MET A 670 26.23 -13.39 25.99
N PHE A 671 26.15 -14.72 26.14
CA PHE A 671 25.09 -15.36 26.92
C PHE A 671 25.18 -14.95 28.39
N HIS A 672 26.38 -15.00 28.99
CA HIS A 672 26.55 -14.59 30.39
C HIS A 672 26.24 -13.11 30.62
N PHE A 673 26.66 -12.23 29.72
CA PHE A 673 26.28 -10.82 29.82
C PHE A 673 24.78 -10.60 29.61
N THR A 674 24.16 -11.33 28.67
CA THR A 674 22.75 -11.07 28.30
C THR A 674 21.77 -11.70 29.28
N PHE A 675 21.99 -12.96 29.66
CA PHE A 675 21.03 -13.78 30.40
C PHE A 675 21.53 -14.24 31.79
N GLY A 676 22.83 -14.13 32.08
CA GLY A 676 23.44 -14.49 33.37
C GLY A 676 24.12 -15.87 33.39
N GLU A 677 24.46 -16.37 34.59
CA GLU A 677 25.11 -17.69 34.74
C GLU A 677 24.17 -18.86 34.39
N ASP A 678 24.67 -19.82 33.61
CA ASP A 678 23.98 -21.08 33.31
C ASP A 678 24.18 -22.07 34.47
N THR A 679 23.17 -22.22 35.33
CA THR A 679 23.23 -23.07 36.52
C THR A 679 22.74 -24.51 36.28
N GLY A 680 22.40 -24.86 35.04
CA GLY A 680 21.80 -26.16 34.71
C GLY A 680 22.62 -26.96 33.71
N ASN A 681 23.58 -27.76 34.17
CA ASN A 681 24.08 -28.97 33.50
C ASN A 681 24.23 -28.90 31.96
N ASN A 682 24.89 -27.87 31.41
CA ASN A 682 25.11 -27.69 29.95
C ASN A 682 23.83 -27.65 29.10
N GLN A 683 22.69 -27.24 29.66
CA GLN A 683 21.39 -27.28 28.99
C GLN A 683 21.35 -26.45 27.69
N TYR A 684 22.08 -25.34 27.63
CA TYR A 684 22.11 -24.45 26.46
C TYR A 684 23.31 -24.70 25.54
N THR A 685 24.26 -25.56 25.92
CA THR A 685 25.50 -25.77 25.15
C THR A 685 25.22 -26.28 23.74
N ASN A 686 24.34 -27.26 23.58
CA ASN A 686 23.97 -27.80 22.27
C ASN A 686 23.20 -26.78 21.42
N GLU A 687 22.35 -25.96 22.06
CA GLU A 687 21.57 -24.92 21.36
C GLU A 687 22.48 -23.78 20.89
N MET A 688 23.43 -23.36 21.72
CA MET A 688 24.46 -22.38 21.34
C MET A 688 25.36 -22.90 20.22
N GLN A 689 25.74 -24.18 20.27
CA GLN A 689 26.51 -24.80 19.19
C GLN A 689 25.74 -24.79 17.87
N LYS A 690 24.45 -25.16 17.91
CA LYS A 690 23.58 -25.09 16.73
C LYS A 690 23.50 -23.67 16.16
N LEU A 691 23.34 -22.64 17.00
CA LEU A 691 23.34 -21.24 16.55
C LEU A 691 24.67 -20.84 15.89
N VAL A 692 25.80 -21.32 16.40
CA VAL A 692 27.12 -21.07 15.79
C VAL A 692 27.24 -21.75 14.43
N GLU A 693 26.80 -23.01 14.31
CA GLU A 693 26.83 -23.78 13.06
C GLU A 693 25.96 -23.13 11.96
N GLU A 694 24.77 -22.66 12.32
CA GLU A 694 23.82 -22.04 11.38
C GLU A 694 24.18 -20.58 11.02
N SER A 695 25.02 -19.93 11.82
CA SER A 695 25.35 -18.50 11.66
C SER A 695 26.03 -18.14 10.33
N ALA A 696 26.80 -19.06 9.75
CA ALA A 696 27.52 -18.85 8.50
C ALA A 696 26.54 -18.74 7.32
N GLU A 697 25.56 -19.65 7.25
CA GLU A 697 24.52 -19.64 6.20
C GLU A 697 23.60 -18.42 6.33
N PHE A 698 23.27 -18.03 7.57
CA PHE A 698 22.52 -16.80 7.85
C PHE A 698 23.27 -15.56 7.33
N THR A 699 24.57 -15.47 7.62
CA THR A 699 25.40 -14.32 7.23
C THR A 699 25.51 -14.20 5.72
N GLU A 700 25.67 -15.31 5.00
CA GLU A 700 25.75 -15.34 3.55
C GLU A 700 24.40 -14.97 2.90
N SER A 701 23.29 -15.46 3.46
CA SER A 701 21.95 -15.22 2.93
C SER A 701 21.38 -13.83 3.29
N SER A 702 21.93 -13.16 4.30
CA SER A 702 21.48 -11.84 4.81
C SER A 702 22.38 -10.68 4.37
N ALA A 703 23.14 -10.85 3.28
CA ALA A 703 24.07 -9.83 2.79
C ALA A 703 23.39 -8.49 2.48
N ALA A 704 24.09 -7.38 2.75
CA ALA A 704 23.67 -6.07 2.28
C ALA A 704 23.57 -6.10 0.75
N CYS A 705 22.42 -5.69 0.20
CA CYS A 705 22.05 -5.83 -1.22
C CYS A 705 21.50 -7.21 -1.64
N SER A 706 20.97 -8.02 -0.71
CA SER A 706 20.27 -9.28 -1.03
C SER A 706 19.19 -9.06 -2.10
N LEU A 707 19.19 -9.92 -3.12
CA LEU A 707 18.33 -9.74 -4.30
C LEU A 707 16.83 -9.70 -3.93
N VAL A 708 16.39 -10.44 -2.90
CA VAL A 708 14.98 -10.50 -2.48
C VAL A 708 14.48 -9.17 -1.92
N ASP A 709 15.36 -8.35 -1.34
CA ASP A 709 15.01 -7.05 -0.75
C ASP A 709 14.72 -5.99 -1.83
N PHE A 710 15.21 -6.20 -3.06
CA PHE A 710 15.09 -5.25 -4.16
C PHE A 710 14.28 -5.79 -5.35
N LEU A 711 14.13 -7.12 -5.43
CA LEU A 711 13.37 -7.82 -6.47
C LEU A 711 12.46 -8.88 -5.83
N PRO A 712 11.41 -8.51 -5.08
CA PRO A 712 10.61 -9.47 -4.29
C PRO A 712 9.99 -10.61 -5.13
N TRP A 713 9.74 -10.36 -6.41
CA TRP A 713 9.21 -11.33 -7.37
C TRP A 713 10.15 -12.51 -7.65
N ILE A 714 11.45 -12.42 -7.31
CA ILE A 714 12.36 -13.56 -7.46
C ILE A 714 12.22 -14.59 -6.33
N LYS A 715 11.47 -14.27 -5.26
CA LYS A 715 11.29 -15.13 -4.08
C LYS A 715 10.98 -16.59 -4.43
N PRO A 716 10.12 -16.92 -5.43
CA PRO A 716 9.86 -18.31 -5.81
C PRO A 716 11.09 -19.09 -6.28
N PHE A 717 12.11 -18.39 -6.80
CA PHE A 717 13.34 -18.98 -7.34
C PHE A 717 14.46 -19.13 -6.30
N ILE A 718 14.40 -18.37 -5.19
CA ILE A 718 15.40 -18.39 -4.10
C ILE A 718 14.79 -18.82 -2.76
N ARG A 719 13.77 -19.68 -2.80
CA ARG A 719 13.03 -20.16 -1.61
C ARG A 719 13.95 -20.74 -0.54
N LYS A 720 15.01 -21.45 -0.94
CA LYS A 720 15.97 -22.06 0.00
C LYS A 720 16.69 -20.99 0.82
N GLN A 721 17.24 -19.95 0.16
CA GLN A 721 17.96 -18.87 0.83
C GLN A 721 17.03 -18.07 1.75
N VAL A 722 15.80 -17.79 1.30
CA VAL A 722 14.81 -17.09 2.13
C VAL A 722 14.42 -17.93 3.35
N ALA A 723 14.21 -19.24 3.18
CA ALA A 723 13.89 -20.14 4.27
C ALA A 723 15.03 -20.24 5.29
N ILE A 724 16.30 -20.21 4.86
CA ILE A 724 17.46 -20.16 5.77
C ILE A 724 17.37 -18.92 6.66
N VAL A 725 17.14 -17.74 6.09
CA VAL A 725 17.05 -16.49 6.87
C VAL A 725 15.86 -16.53 7.84
N GLU A 726 14.68 -16.95 7.38
CA GLU A 726 13.49 -17.07 8.22
C GLU A 726 13.73 -18.07 9.37
N HIS A 727 14.30 -19.25 9.08
CA HIS A 727 14.59 -20.27 10.08
C HIS A 727 15.64 -19.83 11.11
N SER A 728 16.71 -19.15 10.68
CA SER A 728 17.74 -18.66 11.59
C SER A 728 17.20 -17.56 12.53
N ILE A 729 16.33 -16.67 12.02
CA ILE A 729 15.68 -15.65 12.86
C ILE A 729 14.75 -16.32 13.89
N GLU A 730 13.94 -17.29 13.46
CA GLU A 730 13.06 -18.05 14.35
C GLU A 730 13.86 -18.83 15.41
N GLY A 731 14.96 -19.47 15.02
CA GLY A 731 15.85 -20.19 15.93
C GLY A 731 16.47 -19.28 17.00
N LEU A 732 16.97 -18.10 16.58
CA LEU A 732 17.50 -17.10 17.50
C LEU A 732 16.42 -16.59 18.46
N MET A 733 15.24 -16.23 17.96
CA MET A 733 14.14 -15.72 18.79
C MET A 733 13.65 -16.78 19.77
N THR A 734 13.54 -18.04 19.35
CA THR A 734 13.16 -19.16 20.22
C THR A 734 14.19 -19.37 21.34
N PHE A 735 15.48 -19.33 21.01
CA PHE A 735 16.54 -19.43 22.01
C PHE A 735 16.48 -18.28 23.02
N VAL A 736 16.33 -17.04 22.53
CA VAL A 736 16.23 -15.84 23.37
C VAL A 736 15.01 -15.90 24.27
N ASP A 737 13.85 -16.30 23.76
CA ASP A 737 12.63 -16.46 24.55
C ASP A 737 12.81 -17.47 25.69
N LYS A 738 13.38 -18.63 25.40
CA LYS A 738 13.68 -19.68 26.38
C LYS A 738 14.68 -19.20 27.44
N ALA A 739 15.77 -18.55 27.03
CA ALA A 739 16.79 -18.03 27.93
C ALA A 739 16.23 -16.91 28.81
N TYR A 740 15.56 -15.93 28.20
CA TYR A 740 14.92 -14.80 28.89
C TYR A 740 13.90 -15.27 29.92
N THR A 741 12.98 -16.17 29.53
CA THR A 741 11.92 -16.68 30.41
C THR A 741 12.51 -17.40 31.62
N LYS A 742 13.58 -18.18 31.43
CA LYS A 742 14.27 -18.86 32.54
C LYS A 742 14.92 -17.84 33.48
N THR A 743 15.60 -16.83 32.94
CA THR A 743 16.20 -15.75 33.73
C THR A 743 15.14 -15.02 34.56
N MET A 744 14.03 -14.60 33.95
CA MET A 744 12.94 -13.88 34.64
C MET A 744 12.23 -14.74 35.70
N ARG A 745 12.17 -16.06 35.53
CA ARG A 745 11.63 -16.99 36.55
C ARG A 745 12.56 -17.15 37.75
N ARG A 746 13.88 -17.12 37.53
CA ARG A 746 14.89 -17.26 38.60
C ARG A 746 15.02 -15.98 39.42
N GLU A 747 15.05 -14.84 38.74
CA GLU A 747 15.35 -13.55 39.33
C GLU A 747 14.21 -12.58 39.03
N LYS A 748 13.52 -12.12 40.08
CA LYS A 748 12.47 -11.10 39.92
C LYS A 748 13.14 -9.75 39.63
N PRO A 749 12.81 -9.07 38.51
CA PRO A 749 13.43 -7.81 38.15
C PRO A 749 13.34 -6.77 39.28
N GLU A 750 12.25 -6.72 40.03
CA GLU A 750 12.02 -5.69 41.05
C GLU A 750 12.93 -5.79 42.29
N THR A 751 13.56 -6.94 42.54
CA THR A 751 14.21 -7.25 43.83
C THR A 751 15.67 -7.69 43.74
N THR A 752 16.21 -7.89 42.54
CA THR A 752 17.54 -8.48 42.33
C THR A 752 18.50 -7.48 41.69
N ASP A 753 19.79 -7.50 42.04
CA ASP A 753 20.82 -6.67 41.38
C ASP A 753 20.90 -6.94 39.87
N ASP A 754 21.29 -5.92 39.09
CA ASP A 754 21.43 -5.99 37.63
C ASP A 754 22.60 -6.90 37.22
N ASN A 755 22.40 -8.21 37.28
CA ASN A 755 23.44 -9.22 37.03
C ASN A 755 23.53 -9.64 35.55
N CYS A 756 22.54 -9.28 34.74
CA CYS A 756 22.55 -9.48 33.29
C CYS A 756 21.78 -8.38 32.54
N ILE A 757 22.09 -8.20 31.25
CA ILE A 757 21.52 -7.13 30.41
C ILE A 757 20.00 -7.29 30.27
N ALA A 758 19.47 -8.52 30.19
CA ALA A 758 18.02 -8.74 30.09
C ALA A 758 17.25 -8.20 31.30
N LEU A 759 17.75 -8.40 32.52
CA LEU A 759 17.14 -7.87 33.76
C LEU A 759 17.24 -6.34 33.82
N SER A 760 18.41 -5.79 33.51
CA SER A 760 18.62 -4.34 33.45
C SER A 760 17.72 -3.70 32.39
N LEU A 761 17.60 -4.30 31.21
CA LEU A 761 16.70 -3.87 30.14
C LEU A 761 15.24 -3.85 30.59
N ALA A 762 14.76 -4.90 31.25
CA ALA A 762 13.39 -4.98 31.74
C ALA A 762 13.08 -3.80 32.68
N LYS A 763 13.95 -3.54 33.66
CA LYS A 763 13.81 -2.40 34.59
C LYS A 763 13.86 -1.04 33.90
N LEU A 764 14.85 -0.85 33.03
CA LEU A 764 15.06 0.43 32.34
C LEU A 764 13.92 0.72 31.37
N TRP A 765 13.40 -0.31 30.70
CA TRP A 765 12.27 -0.20 29.80
C TRP A 765 10.98 0.16 30.54
N GLU A 766 10.66 -0.52 31.64
CA GLU A 766 9.50 -0.17 32.47
C GLU A 766 9.56 1.28 32.96
N LYS A 767 10.73 1.73 33.45
CA LYS A 767 10.93 3.12 33.87
C LYS A 767 10.80 4.14 32.73
N ALA A 768 11.33 3.82 31.56
CA ALA A 768 11.28 4.71 30.40
C ALA A 768 9.88 4.79 29.79
N LYS A 769 9.12 3.69 29.85
CA LYS A 769 7.76 3.58 29.35
C LYS A 769 6.82 4.54 30.09
N SER A 770 6.82 4.53 31.42
CA SER A 770 5.92 5.42 32.20
C SER A 770 6.09 6.89 31.82
N LYS A 771 7.34 7.33 31.66
CA LYS A 771 7.67 8.70 31.22
C LYS A 771 7.26 8.98 29.76
N TYR A 772 7.38 8.00 28.87
CA TYR A 772 7.01 8.11 27.46
C TYR A 772 5.49 8.21 27.24
N TYR A 773 4.70 7.46 28.02
CA TYR A 773 3.23 7.52 27.96
C TYR A 773 2.66 8.81 28.57
N GLU A 774 3.36 9.41 29.54
CA GLU A 774 3.00 10.72 30.10
C GLU A 774 3.29 11.88 29.11
N GLU A 775 4.41 11.84 28.38
CA GLU A 775 4.81 12.90 27.44
C GLU A 775 4.00 12.92 26.12
N ILE A 776 3.44 11.78 25.67
CA ILE A 776 2.65 11.69 24.41
C ILE A 776 1.18 12.04 24.58
N LYS A 777 0.63 11.98 25.81
CA LYS A 777 -0.76 12.37 26.08
C LYS A 777 -1.07 13.84 25.79
N MET A 778 -0.06 14.68 25.55
CA MET A 778 -0.22 16.08 25.19
C MET A 778 -0.19 16.36 23.69
N ASP A 779 0.14 15.38 22.82
CA ASP A 779 0.55 15.73 21.46
C ASP A 779 0.18 14.76 20.33
N LEU A 780 -0.84 13.88 20.44
CA LEU A 780 -1.57 13.28 19.28
C LEU A 780 -2.61 12.21 19.70
N ASP A 781 -3.85 12.37 19.23
CA ASP A 781 -4.83 11.30 19.03
C ASP A 781 -4.33 10.37 17.91
N LEU A 782 -3.66 9.28 18.26
CA LEU A 782 -3.35 8.20 17.33
C LEU A 782 -3.89 6.88 17.87
N GLU A 783 -4.72 6.27 17.03
CA GLU A 783 -5.36 4.97 17.17
C GLU A 783 -4.42 3.92 17.77
N GLU A 784 -4.93 3.16 18.75
CA GLU A 784 -4.24 1.98 19.26
C GLU A 784 -4.01 0.96 18.12
N PRO A 785 -2.80 0.42 17.97
CA PRO A 785 -2.51 -0.57 16.94
C PRO A 785 -3.14 -1.93 17.31
N THR A 786 -4.24 -2.28 16.66
CA THR A 786 -4.94 -3.57 16.76
C THR A 786 -4.25 -4.74 16.05
N ASP A 787 -3.03 -4.57 15.53
CA ASP A 787 -2.45 -5.50 14.55
C ASP A 787 -1.27 -6.35 15.10
N LEU A 788 -1.32 -6.75 16.37
CA LEU A 788 -0.38 -7.70 16.98
C LEU A 788 -1.00 -9.07 17.28
N SER A 789 -2.23 -9.35 16.85
CA SER A 789 -2.93 -10.61 17.18
C SER A 789 -2.84 -11.72 16.13
N ASN A 790 -2.26 -11.51 14.95
CA ASN A 790 -2.37 -12.49 13.86
C ASN A 790 -1.09 -13.29 13.52
N SER A 791 -0.14 -13.39 14.44
CA SER A 791 0.94 -14.38 14.32
C SER A 791 1.25 -15.05 15.67
N SER A 792 0.28 -15.78 16.20
CA SER A 792 0.53 -16.90 17.12
C SER A 792 -0.59 -17.93 16.97
N PRO A 793 -0.27 -19.23 16.92
CA PRO A 793 -1.28 -20.27 16.87
C PRO A 793 -2.02 -20.31 18.21
N ARG A 794 -3.32 -20.02 18.17
CA ARG A 794 -4.36 -20.28 19.20
C ARG A 794 -3.87 -20.38 20.66
N GLY A 795 -4.15 -19.34 21.45
CA GLY A 795 -4.30 -19.47 22.91
C GLY A 795 -3.84 -18.27 23.73
N ASN A 796 -4.77 -17.72 24.52
CA ASN A 796 -4.61 -16.79 25.64
C ASN A 796 -4.08 -15.37 25.36
N GLN A 797 -5.01 -14.42 25.35
CA GLN A 797 -4.75 -13.01 25.67
C GLN A 797 -4.20 -12.90 27.11
N SER A 798 -2.93 -12.56 27.24
CA SER A 798 -2.33 -12.05 28.49
C SER A 798 -1.30 -10.98 28.07
N ASN A 799 -1.17 -9.89 28.84
CA ASN A 799 -0.06 -8.92 29.03
C ASN A 799 1.22 -8.86 28.12
N ASN A 800 1.27 -9.49 26.95
CA ASN A 800 2.48 -9.98 26.27
C ASN A 800 3.24 -8.91 25.49
N GLY A 801 2.63 -7.79 25.12
CA GLY A 801 3.30 -6.76 24.31
C GLY A 801 4.52 -6.09 24.99
N LYS A 802 4.60 -6.14 26.33
CA LYS A 802 5.71 -5.54 27.11
C LYS A 802 6.97 -6.40 27.07
N GLU A 803 6.82 -7.71 27.29
CA GLU A 803 7.92 -8.67 27.31
C GLU A 803 8.53 -8.85 25.91
N GLU A 804 7.70 -8.82 24.87
CA GLU A 804 8.15 -8.99 23.49
C GLU A 804 9.15 -7.92 23.03
N ILE A 805 9.01 -6.67 23.48
CA ILE A 805 10.00 -5.62 23.18
C ILE A 805 11.33 -5.95 23.85
N VAL A 806 11.33 -6.30 25.13
CA VAL A 806 12.56 -6.60 25.88
C VAL A 806 13.26 -7.83 25.30
N LYS A 807 12.52 -8.88 24.94
CA LYS A 807 13.05 -10.06 24.25
C LYS A 807 13.68 -9.68 22.91
N MET A 808 13.03 -8.84 22.11
CA MET A 808 13.62 -8.35 20.86
C MET A 808 14.90 -7.53 21.09
N LEU A 809 14.94 -6.67 22.12
CA LEU A 809 16.16 -5.91 22.46
C LEU A 809 17.29 -6.84 22.91
N ALA A 810 16.98 -7.88 23.70
CA ALA A 810 17.95 -8.89 24.10
C ALA A 810 18.47 -9.67 22.89
N ALA A 811 17.60 -10.04 21.94
CA ALA A 811 17.97 -10.69 20.69
C ALA A 811 18.87 -9.80 19.80
N ASP A 812 18.54 -8.50 19.65
CA ASP A 812 19.37 -7.54 18.91
C ASP A 812 20.79 -7.45 19.50
N ILE A 813 20.93 -7.44 20.83
CA ILE A 813 22.23 -7.36 21.51
C ILE A 813 22.99 -8.68 21.39
N PHE A 814 22.33 -9.80 21.68
CA PHE A 814 22.93 -11.13 21.70
C PHE A 814 23.38 -11.57 20.30
N GLY A 815 22.50 -11.48 19.30
CA GLY A 815 22.80 -11.87 17.92
C GLY A 815 23.88 -11.01 17.27
N ALA A 816 23.81 -9.68 17.43
CA ALA A 816 24.82 -8.78 16.88
C ALA A 816 26.18 -8.94 17.56
N GLY A 817 26.20 -9.13 18.89
CA GLY A 817 27.42 -9.34 19.66
C GLY A 817 28.15 -10.63 19.27
N LEU A 818 27.40 -11.69 19.01
CA LEU A 818 27.95 -12.96 18.55
C LEU A 818 28.72 -12.83 17.22
N GLU A 819 28.03 -12.47 16.14
CA GLU A 819 28.62 -12.56 14.79
C GLU A 819 29.76 -11.55 14.59
N THR A 820 29.61 -10.33 15.09
CA THR A 820 30.60 -9.28 14.82
C THR A 820 31.90 -9.49 15.58
N VAL A 821 31.83 -9.78 16.89
CA VAL A 821 33.02 -9.94 17.73
C VAL A 821 33.80 -11.19 17.33
N SER A 822 33.08 -12.30 17.13
CA SER A 822 33.72 -13.58 16.82
C SER A 822 34.41 -13.59 15.45
N ASN A 823 33.78 -13.04 14.40
CA ASN A 823 34.43 -12.90 13.09
C ASN A 823 35.64 -11.95 13.15
N THR A 824 35.57 -10.88 13.96
CA THR A 824 36.72 -9.99 14.16
C THR A 824 37.88 -10.69 14.87
N LEU A 825 37.60 -11.56 15.86
CA LEU A 825 38.62 -12.39 16.52
C LEU A 825 39.23 -13.44 15.57
N CYS A 826 38.41 -14.03 14.69
CA CYS A 826 38.92 -14.93 13.65
C CYS A 826 39.88 -14.19 12.71
N TRP A 827 39.55 -12.96 12.30
CA TRP A 827 40.45 -12.10 11.54
C TRP A 827 41.72 -11.76 12.32
N ALA A 828 41.61 -11.40 13.60
CA ALA A 828 42.77 -11.15 14.46
C ALA A 828 43.73 -12.33 14.45
N MET A 829 43.20 -13.55 14.61
CA MET A 829 43.99 -14.77 14.57
C MET A 829 44.66 -14.96 13.19
N ALA A 830 43.93 -14.79 12.09
CA ALA A 830 44.48 -14.90 10.73
C ALA A 830 45.62 -13.90 10.47
N TYR A 831 45.48 -12.65 10.91
CA TYR A 831 46.52 -11.64 10.77
C TYR A 831 47.73 -11.92 11.67
N ILE A 832 47.52 -12.32 12.92
CA ILE A 832 48.62 -12.59 13.88
C ILE A 832 49.50 -13.75 13.40
N ILE A 833 48.92 -14.87 12.96
CA ILE A 833 49.71 -16.05 12.50
C ILE A 833 50.42 -15.80 11.15
N ASN A 834 49.92 -14.86 10.35
CA ASN A 834 50.60 -14.41 9.15
C ASN A 834 51.74 -13.42 9.47
N ASN A 835 51.77 -12.85 10.67
CA ASN A 835 52.77 -11.87 11.12
C ASN A 835 53.46 -12.25 12.45
N PRO A 836 54.30 -13.30 12.48
CA PRO A 836 54.93 -13.80 13.72
C PRO A 836 55.74 -12.74 14.50
N GLN A 837 56.35 -11.78 13.81
CA GLN A 837 57.10 -10.70 14.46
C GLN A 837 56.20 -9.78 15.31
N ILE A 838 54.98 -9.51 14.85
CA ILE A 838 53.99 -8.75 15.61
C ILE A 838 53.54 -9.57 16.82
N GLN A 839 53.30 -10.87 16.64
CA GLN A 839 52.96 -11.77 17.75
C GLN A 839 54.05 -11.79 18.83
N GLN A 840 55.33 -11.84 18.45
CA GLN A 840 56.45 -11.75 19.39
C GLN A 840 56.49 -10.41 20.15
N SER A 841 56.20 -9.31 19.47
CA SER A 841 56.15 -7.98 20.09
C SER A 841 55.00 -7.88 21.11
N LEU A 842 53.83 -8.46 20.77
CA LEU A 842 52.68 -8.55 21.68
C LEU A 842 52.97 -9.45 22.89
N HIS A 843 53.67 -10.56 22.68
CA HIS A 843 54.13 -11.43 23.77
C HIS A 843 55.04 -10.68 24.75
N GLN A 844 56.01 -9.92 24.24
CA GLN A 844 56.92 -9.12 25.06
C GLN A 844 56.15 -8.05 25.85
N GLU A 845 55.20 -7.37 25.22
CA GLU A 845 54.34 -6.38 25.90
C GLU A 845 53.52 -7.03 27.03
N LEU A 846 52.90 -8.19 26.78
CA LEU A 846 52.11 -8.93 27.77
C LEU A 846 52.97 -9.43 28.94
N ASP A 847 54.16 -9.97 28.65
CA ASP A 847 55.10 -10.43 29.68
C ASP A 847 55.57 -9.25 30.56
N ASN A 848 55.75 -8.06 29.99
CA ASN A 848 56.13 -6.84 30.73
C ASN A 848 54.96 -6.25 31.54
N ALA A 849 53.76 -6.18 30.96
CA ALA A 849 52.62 -5.50 31.56
C ALA A 849 51.92 -6.34 32.65
N VAL A 850 51.85 -7.66 32.47
CA VAL A 850 51.07 -8.57 33.34
C VAL A 850 51.93 -9.72 33.88
N GLY A 851 52.93 -10.18 33.13
CA GLY A 851 53.67 -11.40 33.43
C GLY A 851 52.83 -12.67 33.19
N ARG A 852 53.19 -13.79 33.84
CA ARG A 852 52.56 -15.11 33.60
C ARG A 852 51.83 -15.72 34.80
N HIS A 853 51.92 -15.09 35.97
CA HIS A 853 51.38 -15.59 37.23
C HIS A 853 49.87 -15.37 37.39
N ARG A 854 49.30 -14.41 36.67
CA ARG A 854 47.85 -14.13 36.62
C ARG A 854 47.39 -13.91 35.19
N LEU A 855 46.09 -14.06 34.94
CA LEU A 855 45.49 -13.68 33.67
C LEU A 855 45.41 -12.15 33.54
N PRO A 856 45.44 -11.59 32.31
CA PRO A 856 45.20 -10.17 32.07
C PRO A 856 43.80 -9.77 32.49
N THR A 857 43.63 -8.50 32.82
CA THR A 857 42.37 -7.87 33.21
C THR A 857 42.14 -6.61 32.37
N ILE A 858 40.90 -6.11 32.32
CA ILE A 858 40.59 -4.90 31.56
C ILE A 858 41.31 -3.66 32.10
N GLN A 859 41.68 -3.65 33.38
CA GLN A 859 42.45 -2.59 34.03
C GLN A 859 43.90 -2.52 33.51
N ASP A 860 44.45 -3.64 33.04
CA ASP A 860 45.81 -3.68 32.47
C ASP A 860 45.89 -2.98 31.11
N LYS A 861 44.74 -2.64 30.50
CA LYS A 861 44.65 -2.09 29.15
C LYS A 861 45.55 -0.88 28.91
N GLY A 862 45.64 0.03 29.87
CA GLY A 862 46.47 1.24 29.76
C GLY A 862 47.95 0.94 29.55
N ASN A 863 48.43 -0.22 30.00
CA ASN A 863 49.83 -0.65 29.93
C ASN A 863 50.15 -1.52 28.71
N MET A 864 49.17 -1.74 27.81
CA MET A 864 49.32 -2.56 26.61
C MET A 864 48.92 -1.79 25.33
N PRO A 865 49.60 -0.69 25.00
CA PRO A 865 49.26 0.13 23.84
C PRO A 865 49.36 -0.61 22.51
N LEU A 866 50.33 -1.52 22.33
CA LEU A 866 50.47 -2.29 21.08
C LEU A 866 49.31 -3.28 20.90
N LEU A 867 48.85 -3.94 21.96
CA LEU A 867 47.66 -4.80 21.88
C LEU A 867 46.40 -3.98 21.59
N GLN A 868 46.25 -2.79 22.19
CA GLN A 868 45.15 -1.88 21.85
C GLN A 868 45.20 -1.46 20.37
N ALA A 869 46.38 -1.09 19.89
CA ALA A 869 46.62 -0.72 18.50
C ALA A 869 46.36 -1.89 17.54
N THR A 870 46.66 -3.12 17.98
CA THR A 870 46.37 -4.36 17.24
C THR A 870 44.87 -4.56 17.08
N VAL A 871 44.08 -4.42 18.16
CA VAL A 871 42.60 -4.49 18.08
C VAL A 871 42.06 -3.44 17.12
N LEU A 872 42.58 -2.21 17.19
CA LEU A 872 42.20 -1.12 16.29
C LEU A 872 42.56 -1.40 14.83
N GLU A 873 43.70 -2.03 14.57
CA GLU A 873 44.11 -2.40 13.22
C GLU A 873 43.31 -3.55 12.64
N VAL A 874 42.99 -4.57 13.43
CA VAL A 874 42.09 -5.65 12.99
C VAL A 874 40.72 -5.07 12.63
N LEU A 875 40.14 -4.22 13.48
CA LEU A 875 38.84 -3.58 13.21
C LEU A 875 38.85 -2.77 11.90
N ARG A 876 39.94 -2.03 11.63
CA ARG A 876 40.11 -1.26 10.39
C ARG A 876 40.24 -2.19 9.18
N ILE A 877 41.26 -3.06 9.18
CA ILE A 877 41.64 -3.84 8.00
C ILE A 877 40.63 -4.92 7.66
N ALA A 878 40.03 -5.56 8.67
CA ALA A 878 39.02 -6.58 8.43
C ALA A 878 37.69 -5.94 8.03
N SER A 879 37.36 -4.76 8.58
CA SER A 879 36.10 -4.05 8.31
C SER A 879 34.92 -5.02 8.30
N VAL A 880 34.73 -5.73 9.41
CA VAL A 880 33.81 -6.90 9.50
C VAL A 880 32.40 -6.59 9.04
N LEU A 881 31.93 -5.34 9.13
CA LEU A 881 30.78 -4.85 8.38
C LEU A 881 31.29 -3.96 7.23
N PRO A 882 31.63 -4.53 6.06
CA PRO A 882 32.27 -3.75 5.00
C PRO A 882 31.30 -2.74 4.37
N LEU A 883 30.00 -3.08 4.32
CA LEU A 883 28.91 -2.14 4.08
C LEU A 883 28.12 -1.96 5.39
N ALA A 884 27.79 -0.72 5.75
CA ALA A 884 26.88 -0.50 6.85
C ALA A 884 25.48 -1.00 6.49
N LEU A 885 24.66 -1.31 7.50
CA LEU A 885 23.23 -1.58 7.29
C LEU A 885 22.59 -0.44 6.47
N PRO A 886 21.79 -0.74 5.42
CA PRO A 886 21.26 0.27 4.53
C PRO A 886 20.53 1.39 5.28
N HIS A 887 20.82 2.61 4.86
CA HIS A 887 20.13 3.81 5.32
C HIS A 887 19.11 4.26 4.26
N GLN A 888 18.17 5.11 4.64
CA GLN A 888 17.22 5.74 3.72
C GLN A 888 16.99 7.21 4.11
N THR A 889 16.86 8.08 3.11
CA THR A 889 16.48 9.49 3.31
C THR A 889 15.00 9.60 3.68
N SER A 890 14.68 10.31 4.77
CA SER A 890 13.28 10.55 5.20
C SER A 890 12.62 11.76 4.53
N THR A 891 13.44 12.67 3.99
CA THR A 891 13.03 13.85 3.20
C THR A 891 14.08 14.08 2.12
N GLU A 892 13.80 14.97 1.17
CA GLU A 892 14.85 15.51 0.31
C GLU A 892 15.95 16.18 1.16
N THR A 893 17.20 15.98 0.77
CA THR A 893 18.38 16.49 1.46
C THR A 893 19.54 16.69 0.49
N THR A 894 20.67 17.20 0.97
CA THR A 894 21.89 17.40 0.18
C THR A 894 23.01 16.52 0.72
N LEU A 895 23.75 15.82 -0.15
CA LEU A 895 24.94 15.04 0.24
C LEU A 895 26.04 15.22 -0.80
N GLY A 896 27.24 15.61 -0.37
CA GLY A 896 28.38 15.80 -1.28
C GLY A 896 28.11 16.83 -2.38
N GLY A 897 27.29 17.86 -2.09
CA GLY A 897 26.88 18.88 -3.07
C GLY A 897 25.74 18.48 -4.02
N TYR A 898 25.24 17.25 -3.92
CA TYR A 898 24.14 16.74 -4.74
C TYR A 898 22.80 16.77 -4.03
N THR A 899 21.71 16.91 -4.79
CA THR A 899 20.34 16.82 -4.27
C THR A 899 19.90 15.37 -4.24
N ILE A 900 19.57 14.88 -3.04
CA ILE A 900 19.16 13.50 -2.79
C ILE A 900 17.68 13.48 -2.39
N PRO A 901 16.77 12.95 -3.23
CA PRO A 901 15.34 12.92 -2.94
C PRO A 901 15.02 12.08 -1.71
N LYS A 902 13.80 12.28 -1.18
CA LYS A 902 13.18 11.40 -0.20
C LYS A 902 13.20 9.94 -0.68
N ASP A 903 13.24 9.01 0.26
CA ASP A 903 13.15 7.56 0.06
C ASP A 903 14.33 6.93 -0.72
N THR A 904 15.40 7.68 -0.93
CA THR A 904 16.64 7.22 -1.57
C THR A 904 17.46 6.36 -0.59
N LEU A 905 17.94 5.21 -1.06
CA LEU A 905 18.84 4.36 -0.28
C LEU A 905 20.20 5.03 -0.13
N VAL A 906 20.74 5.03 1.09
CA VAL A 906 22.08 5.50 1.39
C VAL A 906 22.93 4.30 1.77
N VAL A 907 23.84 3.91 0.89
CA VAL A 907 24.78 2.80 1.07
C VAL A 907 26.10 3.37 1.55
N ILE A 908 26.58 2.87 2.69
CA ILE A 908 27.81 3.37 3.29
C ILE A 908 28.86 2.29 3.20
N ASN A 909 29.90 2.56 2.42
CA ASN A 909 31.01 1.64 2.20
C ASN A 909 32.09 1.88 3.26
N LEU A 910 31.95 1.22 4.40
CA LEU A 910 32.91 1.31 5.51
C LEU A 910 34.27 0.71 5.14
N TRP A 911 34.29 -0.29 4.25
CA TRP A 911 35.52 -0.84 3.70
C TRP A 911 36.33 0.23 2.98
N ALA A 912 35.71 1.01 2.09
CA ALA A 912 36.38 2.10 1.37
C ALA A 912 36.98 3.13 2.34
N VAL A 913 36.21 3.56 3.35
CA VAL A 913 36.68 4.52 4.37
C VAL A 913 37.89 3.98 5.13
N ASN A 914 37.82 2.73 5.57
CA ASN A 914 38.88 2.11 6.36
C ASN A 914 40.11 1.71 5.53
N HIS A 915 40.00 1.69 4.19
CA HIS A 915 41.07 1.38 3.25
C HIS A 915 41.47 2.56 2.36
N ASP A 916 41.04 3.77 2.69
CA ASP A 916 41.32 4.96 1.91
C ASP A 916 42.83 5.29 1.98
N PRO A 917 43.57 5.24 0.85
CA PRO A 917 45.00 5.53 0.84
C PRO A 917 45.32 7.00 1.16
N ARG A 918 44.34 7.91 1.04
CA ARG A 918 44.47 9.33 1.47
C ARG A 918 44.58 9.43 3.00
N VAL A 919 44.01 8.47 3.72
CA VAL A 919 43.94 8.44 5.18
C VAL A 919 44.92 7.44 5.77
N PHE A 920 45.00 6.22 5.22
CA PHE A 920 45.83 5.13 5.73
C PHE A 920 46.90 4.75 4.72
N LYS A 921 48.18 5.02 5.05
CA LYS A 921 49.32 4.53 4.27
C LYS A 921 49.30 3.01 4.23
N GLU A 922 49.51 2.44 3.04
CA GLU A 922 49.52 0.99 2.77
C GLU A 922 48.29 0.30 3.38
N PRO A 923 47.08 0.65 2.93
CA PRO A 923 45.83 0.32 3.64
C PRO A 923 45.52 -1.18 3.71
N ARG A 924 46.16 -2.00 2.87
CA ARG A 924 46.02 -3.46 2.85
C ARG A 924 47.10 -4.20 3.65
N VAL A 925 48.08 -3.50 4.21
CA VAL A 925 49.12 -4.09 5.07
C VAL A 925 48.65 -4.03 6.51
N PHE A 926 48.68 -5.18 7.19
CA PHE A 926 48.39 -5.28 8.62
C PHE A 926 49.54 -4.65 9.42
N ASN A 927 49.29 -3.47 9.98
CA ASN A 927 50.29 -2.74 10.73
C ASN A 927 49.69 -2.06 11.98
N PRO A 928 49.73 -2.71 13.15
CA PRO A 928 49.24 -2.15 14.41
C PRO A 928 49.90 -0.82 14.79
N TYR A 929 51.19 -0.64 14.47
CA TYR A 929 51.94 0.57 14.81
C TYR A 929 51.36 1.85 14.19
N ARG A 930 50.48 1.74 13.18
CA ARG A 930 49.77 2.90 12.62
C ARG A 930 48.91 3.67 13.62
N PHE A 931 48.50 2.99 14.70
CA PHE A 931 47.66 3.55 15.76
C PHE A 931 48.48 3.93 16.99
N LEU A 932 49.81 3.98 16.89
CA LEU A 932 50.69 4.49 17.93
C LEU A 932 51.27 5.84 17.52
N ASN A 933 51.46 6.75 18.49
CA ASN A 933 52.19 7.99 18.30
C ASN A 933 53.70 7.76 18.51
N GLU A 934 54.50 8.81 18.39
CA GLU A 934 55.97 8.74 18.58
C GLU A 934 56.38 8.30 20.00
N ASN A 935 55.51 8.47 21.00
CA ASN A 935 55.73 8.02 22.38
C ASN A 935 55.32 6.56 22.62
N GLY A 936 54.80 5.86 21.60
CA GLY A 936 54.28 4.50 21.75
C GLY A 936 52.90 4.42 22.40
N GLU A 937 52.18 5.54 22.54
CA GLU A 937 50.82 5.60 23.08
C GLU A 937 49.77 5.52 21.95
N VAL A 938 48.54 5.13 22.28
CA VAL A 938 47.46 5.04 21.29
C VAL A 938 47.15 6.42 20.69
N TYR A 939 47.22 6.55 19.37
CA TYR A 939 47.09 7.81 18.67
C TYR A 939 45.62 8.19 18.40
N ASP A 940 45.01 8.89 19.36
CA ASP A 940 43.58 9.27 19.36
C ASP A 940 43.06 9.97 18.09
N VAL A 941 43.88 10.79 17.43
CA VAL A 941 43.47 11.46 16.19
C VAL A 941 43.24 10.43 15.09
N LYS A 942 44.14 9.45 14.96
CA LYS A 942 44.05 8.40 13.94
C LYS A 942 42.88 7.45 14.18
N THR A 943 42.57 7.15 15.45
CA THR A 943 41.47 6.24 15.79
C THR A 943 40.10 6.79 15.40
N LYS A 944 39.94 8.13 15.35
CA LYS A 944 38.68 8.80 14.96
C LYS A 944 38.41 8.75 13.45
N LEU A 945 39.42 8.46 12.64
CA LEU A 945 39.33 8.43 11.17
C LEU A 945 38.86 7.07 10.62
N GLN A 946 39.05 5.99 11.38
CA GLN A 946 38.44 4.70 11.04
C GLN A 946 36.98 4.65 11.52
N LEU A 947 36.10 4.02 10.74
CA LEU A 947 34.67 3.89 11.05
C LEU A 947 34.19 2.43 11.14
N PRO A 948 34.87 1.53 11.87
CA PRO A 948 34.47 0.11 11.96
C PRO A 948 33.09 -0.10 12.61
N PHE A 949 32.59 0.89 13.34
CA PHE A 949 31.31 0.87 14.04
C PHE A 949 30.29 1.87 13.46
N SER A 950 30.57 2.42 12.27
CA SER A 950 29.85 3.57 11.71
C SER A 950 29.84 4.78 12.67
N ILE A 951 28.98 5.77 12.43
CA ILE A 951 28.90 6.99 13.24
C ILE A 951 27.47 7.53 13.34
N GLY A 952 27.26 8.55 14.17
CA GLY A 952 25.98 9.25 14.30
C GLY A 952 24.91 8.47 15.05
N SER A 953 23.64 8.83 14.80
CA SER A 953 22.49 8.34 15.58
C SER A 953 22.27 6.82 15.46
N ARG A 954 22.79 6.18 14.41
CA ARG A 954 22.73 4.74 14.16
C ARG A 954 24.07 4.02 14.39
N ARG A 955 25.07 4.68 14.98
CA ARG A 955 26.33 4.05 15.42
C ARG A 955 26.06 2.79 16.24
N CYS A 956 26.90 1.77 16.05
CA CYS A 956 26.83 0.49 16.75
C CYS A 956 26.67 0.68 18.27
N LEU A 957 25.67 0.00 18.82
CA LEU A 957 25.34 0.01 20.25
C LEU A 957 26.45 -0.64 21.09
N GLY A 958 27.00 -1.76 20.63
CA GLY A 958 27.98 -2.57 21.35
C GLY A 958 29.44 -2.13 21.18
N SER A 959 29.72 -0.96 20.58
CA SER A 959 31.11 -0.62 20.17
C SER A 959 32.13 -0.60 21.32
N SER A 960 31.73 -0.20 22.54
CA SER A 960 32.60 -0.21 23.71
C SER A 960 32.80 -1.63 24.24
N LEU A 961 31.73 -2.42 24.32
CA LEU A 961 31.76 -3.82 24.76
C LEU A 961 32.62 -4.68 23.84
N ALA A 962 32.41 -4.59 22.52
CA ALA A 962 33.17 -5.34 21.53
C ALA A 962 34.69 -5.07 21.63
N LYS A 963 35.10 -3.80 21.77
CA LYS A 963 36.53 -3.45 21.92
C LYS A 963 37.12 -4.01 23.21
N ALA A 964 36.38 -3.94 24.33
CA ALA A 964 36.85 -4.46 25.61
C ALA A 964 36.97 -5.99 25.59
N GLU A 965 35.96 -6.67 25.01
CA GLU A 965 35.91 -8.12 24.89
C GLU A 965 37.03 -8.65 24.00
N MET A 966 37.20 -8.08 22.81
CA MET A 966 38.29 -8.43 21.91
C MET A 966 39.66 -8.24 22.57
N PHE A 967 39.86 -7.09 23.22
CA PHE A 967 41.13 -6.78 23.88
C PHE A 967 41.47 -7.82 24.95
N LEU A 968 40.53 -8.08 25.87
CA LEU A 968 40.80 -8.97 27.00
C LEU A 968 40.94 -10.42 26.57
N LEU A 969 40.09 -10.89 25.65
CA LEU A 969 40.16 -12.27 25.18
C LEU A 969 41.44 -12.52 24.36
N LEU A 970 41.86 -11.57 23.50
CA LEU A 970 43.15 -11.68 22.80
C LEU A 970 44.33 -11.62 23.76
N ALA A 971 44.28 -10.77 24.80
CA ALA A 971 45.32 -10.72 25.83
C ALA A 971 45.50 -12.09 26.50
N CYS A 972 44.40 -12.72 26.94
CA CYS A 972 44.42 -14.05 27.54
C CYS A 972 44.99 -15.12 26.59
N LEU A 973 44.53 -15.11 25.33
CA LEU A 973 44.99 -16.05 24.30
C LEU A 973 46.49 -15.92 24.05
N LEU A 974 46.99 -14.71 23.79
CA LEU A 974 48.40 -14.46 23.48
C LEU A 974 49.34 -14.58 24.70
N GLN A 975 48.82 -14.38 25.92
CA GLN A 975 49.61 -14.61 27.13
C GLN A 975 49.93 -16.11 27.29
N ARG A 976 48.96 -16.99 26.99
CA ARG A 976 49.06 -18.44 27.24
C ARG A 976 49.50 -19.27 26.05
N PHE A 977 49.37 -18.75 24.84
CA PHE A 977 49.66 -19.50 23.62
C PHE A 977 50.46 -18.68 22.63
N GLU A 978 51.35 -19.36 21.95
CA GLU A 978 51.93 -18.95 20.68
C GLU A 978 51.18 -19.66 19.56
N PHE A 979 50.57 -18.88 18.68
CA PHE A 979 49.79 -19.39 17.57
C PHE A 979 50.66 -19.56 16.33
N SER A 980 50.62 -20.76 15.76
CA SER A 980 51.29 -21.10 14.51
C SER A 980 50.34 -21.74 13.52
N ARG A 981 50.78 -21.80 12.27
CA ARG A 981 49.98 -22.33 11.16
C ARG A 981 49.89 -23.85 11.28
N ALA A 982 48.70 -24.41 11.09
CA ALA A 982 48.51 -25.87 11.10
C ALA A 982 48.97 -26.56 9.81
N LYS A 983 49.10 -25.82 8.70
CA LYS A 983 49.58 -26.30 7.40
C LYS A 983 50.67 -25.37 6.84
N PRO A 984 51.61 -25.87 6.02
CA PRO A 984 52.56 -25.03 5.30
C PRO A 984 51.85 -24.05 4.34
N GLY A 985 52.36 -22.81 4.22
CA GLY A 985 51.76 -21.75 3.41
C GLY A 985 51.30 -20.55 4.24
N PHE A 986 50.71 -19.53 3.60
CA PHE A 986 50.04 -18.42 4.28
C PHE A 986 48.55 -18.71 4.43
N VAL A 987 47.94 -18.21 5.51
CA VAL A 987 46.47 -18.20 5.60
C VAL A 987 45.94 -17.17 4.59
N ASP A 988 44.97 -17.58 3.80
CA ASP A 988 44.31 -16.71 2.83
C ASP A 988 43.54 -15.60 3.56
N LEU A 989 43.85 -14.35 3.22
CA LEU A 989 43.27 -13.16 3.83
C LEU A 989 42.13 -12.57 2.98
N GLU A 990 41.68 -13.26 1.94
CA GLU A 990 40.44 -12.94 1.25
C GLU A 990 39.22 -13.30 2.11
N GLY A 991 38.29 -12.35 2.24
CA GLY A 991 37.06 -12.53 3.00
C GLY A 991 35.90 -13.07 2.18
N HIS A 992 35.07 -13.91 2.78
CA HIS A 992 33.74 -14.24 2.29
C HIS A 992 32.76 -13.13 2.66
N PHE A 993 32.18 -12.50 1.66
CA PHE A 993 31.18 -11.44 1.85
C PHE A 993 29.83 -12.03 2.30
N GLY A 994 29.17 -11.29 3.18
CA GLY A 994 27.84 -11.56 3.70
C GLY A 994 27.36 -10.34 4.48
N LEU A 995 26.45 -10.53 5.44
CA LEU A 995 26.08 -9.48 6.40
C LEU A 995 27.34 -8.99 7.14
N SER A 996 28.20 -9.93 7.55
CA SER A 996 29.54 -9.66 8.06
C SER A 996 30.60 -10.40 7.24
N LEU A 997 31.78 -9.80 7.08
CA LEU A 997 32.91 -10.34 6.35
C LEU A 997 33.65 -11.35 7.23
N ARG A 998 33.69 -12.61 6.80
CA ARG A 998 34.38 -13.69 7.51
C ARG A 998 35.64 -14.15 6.76
N PRO A 999 36.71 -14.57 7.45
CA PRO A 999 37.84 -15.21 6.77
C PRO A 999 37.41 -16.57 6.21
N LYS A 1000 38.15 -17.07 5.21
CA LYS A 1000 38.09 -18.48 4.78
C LYS A 1000 38.43 -19.39 5.96
N ASP A 1001 37.87 -20.59 6.00
CA ASP A 1001 38.15 -21.53 7.08
C ASP A 1001 39.63 -21.93 7.13
N PHE A 1002 40.22 -21.87 8.32
CA PHE A 1002 41.60 -22.25 8.58
C PHE A 1002 41.73 -22.90 9.96
N SER A 1003 42.81 -23.65 10.14
CA SER A 1003 43.15 -24.27 11.44
C SER A 1003 44.44 -23.67 11.98
N VAL A 1004 44.51 -23.55 13.30
CA VAL A 1004 45.62 -22.93 14.02
C VAL A 1004 46.14 -23.90 15.07
N CYS A 1005 47.46 -23.99 15.20
CA CYS A 1005 48.11 -24.66 16.31
C CYS A 1005 48.29 -23.67 17.47
N ALA A 1006 47.83 -24.04 18.66
CA ALA A 1006 48.01 -23.27 19.89
C ALA A 1006 49.12 -23.92 20.73
N ASN A 1007 50.34 -23.39 20.64
CA ASN A 1007 51.49 -23.89 21.39
C ASN A 1007 51.51 -23.21 22.76
N PRO A 1008 51.40 -23.94 23.89
CA PRO A 1008 51.42 -23.31 25.20
C PRO A 1008 52.72 -22.55 25.46
N ARG A 1009 52.61 -21.39 26.09
CA ARG A 1009 53.75 -20.55 26.48
C ARG A 1009 54.10 -20.69 27.95
#